data_AF-A0A0Q6TBR3-F1
#
_entry.id   AF-A0A0Q6TBR3-F1
#
_cell.length_a   1.000
_cell.length_b   1.000
_cell.length_c   1.000
_cell.angle_alpha   90.00
_cell.angle_beta   90.00
_cell.angle_gamma   90.00
#
_symmetry.space_group_name_H-M   'P 1'
#
loop_
_entity.id
_entity.type
_entity.pdbx_description
1 polymer ?
#
loop_
_entity_poly.entity_id
_entity_poly.type
_entity_poly.pdbx_seq_one_letter_code
_entity_poly.pdbx_strand_id
1 'polypeptide(L)'
;MANATPPSAGATPLVSILIPTHNRPDYGEEALRSALAQTWGNVEIVVSDNSDDERTRERFAPYVAAHPNIHYLRAPGLSPMDNFNNCFQAAQGEFLSYLMDDDLFHPTKIERMMGAMLGNPAVGLVTSFRQLIDAAGQPIAQLPGTERLFETDTLIGGDSLGVMMLTNGNNLVGEPTTAIFRRSVIGARFGIFLDRQYVTLSDVATWLQVLSSSDCIYLPEALSYFRIHGGQDQQRGNVIRIQANVEWLQLLCDAIVHGKFIGRIGSARDLLIGKLTTLLVYLTSVHEDVERAYDLEKIQAVVRQAVGLLLGTSGAAAIPSDTLAGWSVVRVMQEVDAQRDAWNDADRIALYVNWLASGPHGDAVAGHYNLGTLYHNSGEATAAEAQYRAALQLADMAEARYALGVLLEQSGRLDDAVNEWEALLPAPGADASPLALQALAHLIDAARRRHMDAELLRYLALGVAFQPDQPALRAELDALRAAVDAPEAGAHDSHDGAVIYVVAVCFNEAAILPFFLDHYINFLGAKKVVLHDGGSTDGTAEIAARYPEVELVVKVSEKLDDRELMAIRNEEWKKYRDDCDWMVVCDVDEFVYHPQLRAKLAEFKRDGVTLPMVEGFEMLSKEHPRHVPGRYVWERIQTGTPNPQYYNKNLIFDPKIEINYLLGCHTCAPTGPVKRSEGFVFRNLHYRMLSHDHIVQKSLRAAARLSDWNKQTNAGFHYRQNAVMPRADYNRMFVPAFNVVAPRRRPALQRPVFAPLVQHLIALDHDAVCVELGTDPANGSTELLAWYVHSYGGSLVTVEPEALLRRDAAHGLRTRLLGRNVTVAAPGEPVPASIDLLVCNAADYRGDADDRARCRQAALDAFAAIEPQLSAEAVVVLDGIEDIWFGGKFQLLVTHLRTRGYAARNSGRMIAFSKTPLKTN
;
A
#
# COMPACT_ATOMS: atom_id res chain seq x y z
N MET A 1 7.31 -46.44 14.20
CA MET A 1 5.99 -46.86 14.69
C MET A 1 6.15 -48.15 15.48
N ALA A 2 5.99 -48.10 16.79
CA ALA A 2 5.82 -49.29 17.62
C ALA A 2 4.33 -49.33 18.01
N ASN A 3 3.64 -50.40 17.64
CA ASN A 3 2.23 -50.60 17.97
C ASN A 3 2.08 -50.73 19.49
N ALA A 4 1.54 -49.68 20.14
CA ALA A 4 1.07 -49.78 21.51
C ALA A 4 -0.25 -50.57 21.51
N THR A 5 -0.24 -51.72 22.16
CA THR A 5 -1.42 -52.56 22.40
C THR A 5 -2.47 -51.74 23.17
N PRO A 6 -3.75 -51.73 22.77
CA PRO A 6 -4.78 -51.02 23.54
C PRO A 6 -4.87 -51.59 24.96
N PRO A 7 -5.02 -50.75 25.99
CA PRO A 7 -5.10 -51.22 27.37
C PRO A 7 -6.29 -52.14 27.57
N SER A 8 -6.09 -53.24 28.30
CA SER A 8 -7.12 -54.20 28.67
C SER A 8 -8.28 -53.48 29.38
N ALA A 9 -9.51 -53.76 28.95
CA ALA A 9 -10.74 -53.26 29.59
C ALA A 9 -10.76 -53.66 31.08
N GLY A 10 -10.38 -52.73 31.97
CA GLY A 10 -10.34 -52.94 33.42
C GLY A 10 -9.28 -52.15 34.19
N ALA A 11 -8.23 -51.63 33.54
CA ALA A 11 -7.21 -50.81 34.21
C ALA A 11 -7.47 -49.31 34.01
N THR A 12 -7.55 -48.55 35.11
CA THR A 12 -7.62 -47.08 35.09
C THR A 12 -6.43 -46.53 34.32
N PRO A 13 -6.61 -45.75 33.24
CA PRO A 13 -5.48 -45.24 32.46
C PRO A 13 -4.50 -44.37 33.27
N LEU A 14 -3.21 -44.53 32.98
CA LEU A 14 -2.16 -43.69 33.54
C LEU A 14 -2.21 -42.30 32.90
N VAL A 15 -2.22 -41.26 33.75
CA VAL A 15 -2.09 -39.86 33.33
C VAL A 15 -0.73 -39.34 33.81
N SER A 16 0.05 -38.76 32.91
CA SER A 16 1.30 -38.08 33.27
C SER A 16 1.06 -36.59 33.48
N ILE A 17 1.30 -36.13 34.71
CA ILE A 17 1.30 -34.71 35.05
C ILE A 17 2.71 -34.17 34.87
N LEU A 18 2.88 -33.19 33.99
CA LEU A 18 4.19 -32.70 33.55
C LEU A 18 4.47 -31.31 34.13
N ILE A 19 5.50 -31.16 34.96
CA ILE A 19 5.85 -29.92 35.66
C ILE A 19 7.25 -29.45 35.22
N PRO A 20 7.36 -28.61 34.18
CA PRO A 20 8.61 -27.91 33.87
C PRO A 20 8.79 -26.77 34.88
N THR A 21 9.96 -26.69 35.53
CA THR A 21 10.26 -25.64 36.52
C THR A 21 11.64 -25.03 36.36
N HIS A 22 11.74 -23.73 36.65
CA HIS A 22 12.99 -22.95 36.60
C HIS A 22 13.03 -21.88 37.71
N ASN A 23 13.93 -22.04 38.68
CA ASN A 23 14.23 -21.05 39.73
C ASN A 23 12.98 -20.58 40.53
N ARG A 24 11.96 -21.43 40.70
CA ARG A 24 10.69 -21.12 41.40
C ARG A 24 10.34 -22.16 42.48
N PRO A 25 11.14 -22.27 43.55
CA PRO A 25 10.93 -23.29 44.58
C PRO A 25 9.56 -23.19 45.26
N ASP A 26 9.10 -21.98 45.62
CA ASP A 26 7.90 -21.82 46.45
C ASP A 26 6.61 -22.06 45.67
N TYR A 27 6.44 -21.45 44.48
CA TYR A 27 5.28 -21.75 43.64
C TYR A 27 5.32 -23.18 43.08
N GLY A 28 6.50 -23.69 42.72
CA GLY A 28 6.65 -25.05 42.23
C GLY A 28 6.21 -26.09 43.27
N GLU A 29 6.46 -25.82 44.56
CA GLU A 29 5.94 -26.66 45.66
C GLU A 29 4.41 -26.63 45.73
N GLU A 30 3.78 -25.46 45.60
CA GLU A 30 2.31 -25.35 45.57
C GLU A 30 1.71 -26.14 44.38
N ALA A 31 2.30 -25.98 43.19
CA ALA A 31 1.93 -26.72 41.99
C ALA A 31 2.04 -28.23 42.23
N LEU A 32 3.19 -28.71 42.71
CA LEU A 32 3.42 -30.13 43.02
C LEU A 32 2.39 -30.68 44.03
N ARG A 33 2.07 -29.92 45.08
CA ARG A 33 1.04 -30.31 46.05
C ARG A 33 -0.34 -30.42 45.41
N SER A 34 -0.68 -29.54 44.47
CA SER A 34 -1.96 -29.62 43.74
C SER A 34 -2.05 -30.83 42.81
N ALA A 35 -0.92 -31.26 42.21
CA ALA A 35 -0.82 -32.48 41.42
C ALA A 35 -0.95 -33.73 42.29
N LEU A 36 -0.33 -33.75 43.47
CA LEU A 36 -0.46 -34.85 44.44
C LEU A 36 -1.86 -34.99 45.04
N ALA A 37 -2.63 -33.89 45.08
CA ALA A 37 -3.99 -33.86 45.62
C ALA A 37 -5.07 -34.35 44.62
N GLN A 38 -4.70 -34.81 43.43
CA GLN A 38 -5.67 -35.29 42.44
C GLN A 38 -6.42 -36.53 42.92
N THR A 39 -7.74 -36.57 42.70
CA THR A 39 -8.60 -37.72 43.05
C THR A 39 -8.45 -38.91 42.10
N TRP A 40 -7.85 -38.70 40.92
CA TRP A 40 -7.54 -39.78 39.98
C TRP A 40 -6.36 -40.62 40.49
N GLY A 41 -6.61 -41.88 40.84
CA GLY A 41 -5.63 -42.70 41.54
C GLY A 41 -4.43 -43.22 40.72
N ASN A 42 -4.46 -43.11 39.38
CA ASN A 42 -3.37 -43.60 38.53
C ASN A 42 -2.68 -42.44 37.79
N VAL A 43 -1.82 -41.72 38.51
CA VAL A 43 -1.01 -40.61 37.99
C VAL A 43 0.48 -40.82 38.25
N GLU A 44 1.30 -40.42 37.29
CA GLU A 44 2.72 -40.13 37.50
C GLU A 44 2.93 -38.62 37.41
N ILE A 45 3.91 -38.10 38.15
CA ILE A 45 4.28 -36.68 38.12
C ILE A 45 5.72 -36.58 37.64
N VAL A 46 5.94 -35.99 36.48
CA VAL A 46 7.27 -35.79 35.90
C VAL A 46 7.66 -34.34 36.09
N VAL A 47 8.69 -34.09 36.89
CA VAL A 47 9.24 -32.75 37.13
C VAL A 47 10.54 -32.62 36.36
N SER A 48 10.66 -31.61 35.49
CA SER A 48 11.93 -31.26 34.85
C SER A 48 12.41 -29.91 35.35
N ASP A 49 13.52 -29.92 36.07
CA ASP A 49 14.09 -28.77 36.76
C ASP A 49 15.37 -28.29 36.06
N ASN A 50 15.25 -27.20 35.30
CA ASN A 50 16.38 -26.52 34.68
C ASN A 50 16.81 -25.27 35.46
N SER A 51 16.53 -25.20 36.77
CA SER A 51 17.03 -24.13 37.65
C SER A 51 18.55 -23.98 37.58
N ASP A 52 19.07 -22.79 37.79
CA ASP A 52 20.52 -22.54 37.80
C ASP A 52 21.14 -22.85 39.16
N ASP A 53 20.30 -22.98 40.20
CA ASP A 53 20.68 -23.28 41.56
C ASP A 53 19.93 -24.49 42.13
N GLU A 54 20.22 -24.82 43.39
CA GLU A 54 19.75 -26.03 44.06
C GLU A 54 18.46 -25.84 44.87
N ARG A 55 17.93 -24.61 44.97
CA ARG A 55 16.81 -24.29 45.88
C ARG A 55 15.54 -25.07 45.54
N THR A 56 15.24 -25.20 44.24
CA THR A 56 14.08 -25.98 43.76
C THR A 56 14.24 -27.46 44.11
N ARG A 57 15.43 -28.04 43.89
CA ARG A 57 15.71 -29.45 44.24
C ARG A 57 15.61 -29.71 45.73
N GLU A 58 16.18 -28.84 46.54
CA GLU A 58 16.10 -28.93 48.01
C GLU A 58 14.66 -28.85 48.50
N ARG A 59 13.86 -27.97 47.90
CA ARG A 59 12.44 -27.83 48.21
C ARG A 59 11.63 -29.08 47.85
N PHE A 60 11.92 -29.71 46.71
CA PHE A 60 11.16 -30.86 46.20
C PHE A 60 11.60 -32.20 46.84
N ALA A 61 12.80 -32.27 47.40
CA ALA A 61 13.39 -33.50 47.94
C ALA A 61 12.49 -34.29 48.92
N PRO A 62 11.78 -33.66 49.88
CA PRO A 62 10.88 -34.39 50.78
C PRO A 62 9.73 -35.08 50.06
N TYR A 63 9.18 -34.45 49.01
CA TYR A 63 8.09 -35.01 48.22
C TYR A 63 8.57 -36.18 47.37
N VAL A 64 9.71 -36.03 46.68
CA VAL A 64 10.31 -37.10 45.87
C VAL A 64 10.62 -38.33 46.72
N ALA A 65 11.08 -38.14 47.96
CA ALA A 65 11.34 -39.24 48.89
C ALA A 65 10.06 -39.92 49.39
N ALA A 66 8.96 -39.17 49.56
CA ALA A 66 7.70 -39.67 50.09
C ALA A 66 6.78 -40.30 49.03
N HIS A 67 6.92 -39.91 47.76
CA HIS A 67 5.99 -40.26 46.69
C HIS A 67 6.73 -40.91 45.50
N PRO A 68 6.66 -42.26 45.35
CA PRO A 68 7.41 -42.98 44.32
C PRO A 68 6.90 -42.73 42.89
N ASN A 69 5.73 -42.13 42.74
CA ASN A 69 5.17 -41.72 41.45
C ASN A 69 5.68 -40.35 40.98
N ILE A 70 6.61 -39.70 41.71
CA ILE A 70 7.29 -38.49 41.26
C ILE A 70 8.62 -38.86 40.59
N HIS A 71 8.78 -38.46 39.33
CA HIS A 71 10.00 -38.56 38.56
C HIS A 71 10.66 -37.18 38.45
N TYR A 72 11.66 -36.93 39.30
CA TYR A 72 12.41 -35.67 39.30
C TYR A 72 13.64 -35.72 38.41
N LEU A 73 13.68 -34.86 37.40
CA LEU A 73 14.75 -34.76 36.41
C LEU A 73 15.49 -33.44 36.60
N ARG A 74 16.72 -33.50 37.13
CA ARG A 74 17.60 -32.33 37.24
C ARG A 74 18.31 -32.11 35.91
N ALA A 75 18.06 -30.98 35.25
CA ALA A 75 18.57 -30.70 33.90
C ALA A 75 18.96 -29.21 33.73
N PRO A 76 19.95 -28.69 34.49
CA PRO A 76 20.41 -27.31 34.35
C PRO A 76 20.92 -27.03 32.93
N GLY A 77 20.64 -25.82 32.43
CA GLY A 77 21.09 -25.37 31.11
C GLY A 77 20.16 -25.72 29.93
N LEU A 78 19.08 -26.49 30.14
CA LEU A 78 18.05 -26.65 29.10
C LEU A 78 17.34 -25.32 28.83
N SER A 79 17.03 -25.05 27.55
CA SER A 79 16.13 -23.94 27.21
C SER A 79 14.72 -24.21 27.77
N PRO A 80 13.86 -23.18 27.90
CA PRO A 80 12.48 -23.39 28.37
C PRO A 80 11.74 -24.47 27.57
N MET A 81 11.87 -24.46 26.24
CA MET A 81 11.17 -25.44 25.38
C MET A 81 11.80 -26.83 25.43
N ASP A 82 13.11 -26.93 25.60
CA ASP A 82 13.75 -28.22 25.85
C ASP A 82 13.34 -28.80 27.22
N ASN A 83 13.12 -27.94 28.21
CA ASN A 83 12.65 -28.36 29.54
C ASN A 83 11.21 -28.94 29.49
N PHE A 84 10.31 -28.30 28.72
CA PHE A 84 8.97 -28.84 28.44
C PHE A 84 9.05 -30.21 27.76
N ASN A 85 9.95 -30.36 26.79
CA ASN A 85 10.12 -31.59 26.04
C ASN A 85 10.83 -32.68 26.87
N ASN A 86 11.69 -32.32 27.82
CA ASN A 86 12.29 -33.27 28.75
C ASN A 86 11.22 -33.96 29.63
N CYS A 87 10.22 -33.21 30.10
CA CYS A 87 9.04 -33.80 30.73
C CYS A 87 8.28 -34.73 29.78
N PHE A 88 8.00 -34.27 28.56
CA PHE A 88 7.24 -35.04 27.57
C PHE A 88 7.90 -36.38 27.22
N GLN A 89 9.23 -36.40 27.07
CA GLN A 89 9.95 -37.63 26.71
C GLN A 89 10.00 -38.63 27.86
N ALA A 90 10.08 -38.16 29.10
CA ALA A 90 10.12 -39.03 30.26
C ALA A 90 8.74 -39.55 30.69
N ALA A 91 7.66 -38.91 30.23
CA ALA A 91 6.28 -39.36 30.46
C ALA A 91 6.04 -40.77 29.90
N GLN A 92 5.25 -41.57 30.62
CA GLN A 92 4.89 -42.95 30.25
C GLN A 92 3.40 -43.10 29.93
N GLY A 93 2.56 -42.21 30.46
CA GLY A 93 1.13 -42.16 30.20
C GLY A 93 0.77 -41.83 28.75
N GLU A 94 -0.37 -42.37 28.31
CA GLU A 94 -1.00 -42.00 27.04
C GLU A 94 -1.73 -40.66 27.15
N PHE A 95 -2.15 -40.28 28.36
CA PHE A 95 -2.84 -39.03 28.64
C PHE A 95 -1.90 -38.10 29.37
N LEU A 96 -1.72 -36.89 28.84
CA LEU A 96 -0.76 -35.92 29.35
C LEU A 96 -1.49 -34.66 29.79
N SER A 97 -1.07 -34.09 30.91
CA SER A 97 -1.52 -32.79 31.37
C SER A 97 -0.33 -32.02 31.93
N TYR A 98 -0.01 -30.89 31.33
CA TYR A 98 1.02 -30.00 31.88
C TYR A 98 0.45 -29.26 33.08
N LEU A 99 1.31 -28.96 34.04
CA LEU A 99 1.05 -28.06 35.15
C LEU A 99 2.24 -27.10 35.24
N MET A 100 2.00 -25.84 34.89
CA MET A 100 3.03 -24.81 35.03
C MET A 100 3.38 -24.62 36.52
N ASP A 101 4.66 -24.38 36.81
CA ASP A 101 5.18 -24.33 38.17
C ASP A 101 4.69 -23.11 38.98
N ASP A 102 3.95 -22.19 38.35
CA ASP A 102 3.25 -21.07 38.99
C ASP A 102 1.72 -21.22 39.06
N ASP A 103 1.15 -22.30 38.52
CA ASP A 103 -0.30 -22.55 38.48
C ASP A 103 -0.75 -23.65 39.48
N LEU A 104 -2.07 -23.88 39.56
CA LEU A 104 -2.64 -24.94 40.39
C LEU A 104 -3.73 -25.75 39.66
N PHE A 105 -3.83 -27.04 39.97
CA PHE A 105 -4.99 -27.85 39.59
C PHE A 105 -6.09 -27.83 40.65
N HIS A 106 -7.34 -27.90 40.19
CA HIS A 106 -8.45 -28.30 41.06
C HIS A 106 -8.31 -29.78 41.46
N PRO A 107 -8.65 -30.20 42.70
CA PRO A 107 -8.45 -31.58 43.17
C PRO A 107 -9.12 -32.67 42.31
N THR A 108 -10.21 -32.34 41.61
CA THR A 108 -10.95 -33.28 40.76
C THR A 108 -10.69 -33.11 39.27
N LYS A 109 -9.72 -32.26 38.86
CA LYS A 109 -9.45 -31.94 37.46
C LYS A 109 -9.25 -33.19 36.61
N ILE A 110 -8.27 -34.02 36.98
CA ILE A 110 -7.89 -35.17 36.16
C ILE A 110 -9.04 -36.18 36.09
N GLU A 111 -9.71 -36.47 37.21
CA GLU A 111 -10.87 -37.38 37.24
C GLU A 111 -12.00 -36.90 36.32
N ARG A 112 -12.36 -35.62 36.43
CA ARG A 112 -13.46 -35.02 35.66
C ARG A 112 -13.16 -34.98 34.16
N MET A 113 -11.94 -34.58 33.78
CA MET A 113 -11.55 -34.50 32.37
C MET A 113 -11.34 -35.88 31.73
N MET A 114 -10.76 -36.83 32.47
CA MET A 114 -10.63 -38.22 32.00
C MET A 114 -12.00 -38.89 31.83
N GLY A 115 -12.95 -38.63 32.74
CA GLY A 115 -14.33 -39.09 32.60
C GLY A 115 -14.97 -38.64 31.29
N ALA A 116 -14.76 -37.37 30.90
CA ALA A 116 -15.23 -36.83 29.63
C ALA A 116 -14.50 -37.45 28.42
N MET A 117 -13.17 -37.58 28.49
CA MET A 117 -12.36 -38.06 27.37
C MET A 117 -12.56 -39.56 27.06
N LEU A 118 -12.69 -40.40 28.10
CA LEU A 118 -12.84 -41.85 27.92
C LEU A 118 -14.22 -42.23 27.36
N GLY A 119 -15.22 -41.36 27.53
CA GLY A 119 -16.56 -41.55 26.97
C GLY A 119 -16.64 -41.37 25.46
N ASN A 120 -15.61 -40.81 24.81
CA ASN A 120 -15.62 -40.54 23.37
C ASN A 120 -14.25 -40.76 22.72
N PRO A 121 -14.05 -41.87 21.97
CA PRO A 121 -12.78 -42.18 21.30
C PRO A 121 -12.33 -41.15 20.26
N ALA A 122 -13.23 -40.33 19.71
CA ALA A 122 -12.88 -39.26 18.76
C ALA A 122 -12.26 -38.04 19.44
N VAL A 123 -12.33 -37.95 20.78
CA VAL A 123 -11.82 -36.83 21.55
C VAL A 123 -10.35 -37.05 21.88
N GLY A 124 -9.52 -36.13 21.42
CA GLY A 124 -8.08 -36.08 21.66
C GLY A 124 -7.68 -35.00 22.67
N LEU A 125 -8.58 -34.06 22.97
CA LEU A 125 -8.36 -32.90 23.81
C LEU A 125 -9.57 -32.67 24.73
N VAL A 126 -9.33 -32.45 26.01
CA VAL A 126 -10.35 -31.92 26.94
C VAL A 126 -9.77 -30.70 27.62
N THR A 127 -10.58 -29.64 27.65
CA THR A 127 -10.23 -28.39 28.33
C THR A 127 -11.37 -27.92 29.23
N SER A 128 -11.11 -26.93 30.07
CA SER A 128 -12.10 -26.37 30.98
C SER A 128 -12.04 -24.86 31.07
N PHE A 129 -13.01 -24.27 31.77
CA PHE A 129 -12.85 -22.92 32.30
C PHE A 129 -11.64 -22.87 33.25
N ARG A 130 -10.93 -21.73 33.21
CA ARG A 130 -9.75 -21.45 34.03
C ARG A 130 -10.03 -20.25 34.93
N GLN A 131 -9.82 -20.40 36.22
CA GLN A 131 -9.98 -19.29 37.17
C GLN A 131 -8.66 -18.55 37.30
N LEU A 132 -8.68 -17.23 37.07
CA LEU A 132 -7.51 -16.40 37.33
C LEU A 132 -7.29 -16.23 38.83
N ILE A 133 -6.05 -16.34 39.28
CA ILE A 133 -5.64 -16.08 40.67
C ILE A 133 -4.48 -15.08 40.72
N ASP A 134 -4.35 -14.32 41.80
CA ASP A 134 -3.20 -13.43 42.02
C ASP A 134 -1.99 -14.17 42.60
N ALA A 135 -0.91 -13.43 42.86
CA ALA A 135 0.31 -13.96 43.49
C ALA A 135 0.05 -14.67 44.83
N ALA A 136 -0.99 -14.28 45.59
CA ALA A 136 -1.38 -14.89 46.86
C ALA A 136 -2.38 -16.05 46.70
N GLY A 137 -2.70 -16.44 45.46
CA GLY A 137 -3.64 -17.50 45.14
C GLY A 137 -5.11 -17.10 45.31
N GLN A 138 -5.41 -15.81 45.45
CA GLN A 138 -6.78 -15.34 45.57
C GLN A 138 -7.42 -15.17 44.18
N PRO A 139 -8.70 -15.55 44.00
CA PRO A 139 -9.39 -15.36 42.72
C PRO A 139 -9.43 -13.90 42.30
N ILE A 140 -9.12 -13.64 41.03
CA ILE A 140 -9.24 -12.31 40.41
C ILE A 140 -10.23 -12.34 39.24
N ALA A 141 -10.66 -11.15 38.83
CA ALA A 141 -11.54 -10.99 37.69
C ALA A 141 -10.91 -11.54 36.41
N GLN A 142 -11.75 -12.10 35.54
CA GLN A 142 -11.34 -12.57 34.22
C GLN A 142 -10.71 -11.45 33.39
N LEU A 143 -9.78 -11.82 32.53
CA LEU A 143 -9.21 -10.95 31.50
C LEU A 143 -9.86 -11.30 30.15
N PRO A 144 -9.85 -10.39 29.17
CA PRO A 144 -10.32 -10.69 27.81
C PRO A 144 -9.65 -11.95 27.25
N GLY A 145 -10.45 -12.87 26.72
CA GLY A 145 -9.99 -14.16 26.20
C GLY A 145 -9.81 -15.25 27.25
N THR A 146 -10.09 -14.96 28.52
CA THR A 146 -10.14 -15.94 29.61
C THR A 146 -11.57 -16.16 30.10
N GLU A 147 -12.58 -15.64 29.40
CA GLU A 147 -13.99 -15.86 29.74
C GLU A 147 -14.40 -17.32 29.50
N ARG A 148 -15.50 -17.71 30.15
CA ARG A 148 -16.12 -19.01 29.94
C ARG A 148 -16.70 -19.08 28.52
N LEU A 149 -16.38 -20.15 27.78
CA LEU A 149 -16.85 -20.35 26.40
C LEU A 149 -18.28 -20.88 26.33
N PHE A 150 -18.60 -21.83 27.21
CA PHE A 150 -19.91 -22.48 27.29
C PHE A 150 -20.33 -22.68 28.74
N GLU A 151 -21.63 -22.67 29.01
CA GLU A 151 -22.17 -22.90 30.36
C GLU A 151 -22.39 -24.39 30.69
N THR A 152 -22.23 -25.26 29.69
CA THR A 152 -22.44 -26.71 29.80
C THR A 152 -21.30 -27.47 29.14
N ASP A 153 -21.10 -28.73 29.52
CA ASP A 153 -20.23 -29.66 28.81
C ASP A 153 -20.55 -29.63 27.31
N THR A 154 -19.55 -29.30 26.50
CA THR A 154 -19.75 -29.07 25.07
C THR A 154 -18.72 -29.83 24.26
N LEU A 155 -19.19 -30.72 23.39
CA LEU A 155 -18.38 -31.34 22.35
C LEU A 155 -18.22 -30.35 21.19
N ILE A 156 -16.99 -30.07 20.79
CA ILE A 156 -16.62 -29.14 19.73
C ILE A 156 -15.82 -29.91 18.70
N GLY A 157 -16.26 -29.86 17.44
CA GLY A 157 -15.54 -30.48 16.34
C GLY A 157 -14.13 -29.90 16.20
N GLY A 158 -13.12 -30.76 16.02
CA GLY A 158 -11.72 -30.35 15.90
C GLY A 158 -11.49 -29.32 14.79
N ASP A 159 -12.08 -29.59 13.61
CA ASP A 159 -12.06 -28.67 12.47
C ASP A 159 -12.61 -27.28 12.84
N SER A 160 -13.77 -27.23 13.50
CA SER A 160 -14.45 -25.98 13.84
C SER A 160 -13.69 -25.17 14.90
N LEU A 161 -13.14 -25.84 15.91
CA LEU A 161 -12.34 -25.16 16.93
C LEU A 161 -11.02 -24.64 16.36
N GLY A 162 -10.35 -25.43 15.51
CA GLY A 162 -9.13 -25.02 14.81
C GLY A 162 -9.35 -23.80 13.92
N VAL A 163 -10.43 -23.79 13.13
CA VAL A 163 -10.86 -22.61 12.36
C VAL A 163 -11.04 -21.41 13.27
N MET A 164 -11.82 -21.55 14.36
CA MET A 164 -12.11 -20.44 15.26
C MET A 164 -10.85 -19.87 15.93
N MET A 165 -9.91 -20.73 16.33
CA MET A 165 -8.62 -20.31 16.91
C MET A 165 -7.77 -19.53 15.89
N LEU A 166 -7.64 -20.04 14.66
CA LEU A 166 -6.88 -19.39 13.59
C LEU A 166 -7.53 -18.06 13.15
N THR A 167 -8.86 -18.03 13.03
CA THR A 167 -9.61 -16.82 12.67
C THR A 167 -9.47 -15.74 13.73
N ASN A 168 -9.73 -16.08 15.00
CA ASN A 168 -9.71 -15.09 16.08
C ASN A 168 -8.29 -14.74 16.53
N GLY A 169 -7.30 -15.59 16.27
CA GLY A 169 -5.93 -15.42 16.79
C GLY A 169 -5.89 -15.46 18.31
N ASN A 170 -6.68 -16.37 18.91
CA ASN A 170 -6.82 -16.49 20.34
C ASN A 170 -6.69 -17.95 20.79
N ASN A 171 -6.07 -18.15 21.96
CA ASN A 171 -5.96 -19.47 22.57
C ASN A 171 -7.24 -19.80 23.37
N LEU A 172 -8.23 -20.33 22.66
CA LEU A 172 -9.54 -20.69 23.23
C LEU A 172 -9.49 -21.96 24.10
N VAL A 173 -8.48 -22.81 23.90
CA VAL A 173 -8.25 -23.99 24.75
C VAL A 173 -7.66 -23.57 26.10
N GLY A 174 -6.83 -22.54 26.11
CA GLY A 174 -6.09 -22.09 27.29
C GLY A 174 -4.67 -22.63 27.34
N GLU A 175 -3.98 -22.23 28.40
CA GLU A 175 -2.58 -22.56 28.67
C GLU A 175 -2.43 -24.07 28.96
N PRO A 176 -1.22 -24.64 28.88
CA PRO A 176 -0.98 -26.08 29.09
C PRO A 176 -1.58 -26.64 30.39
N THR A 177 -1.60 -25.85 31.46
CA THR A 177 -2.25 -26.15 32.75
C THR A 177 -3.72 -26.52 32.61
N THR A 178 -4.43 -25.97 31.64
CA THR A 178 -5.90 -26.12 31.54
C THR A 178 -6.30 -27.41 30.85
N ALA A 179 -5.49 -27.95 29.95
CA ALA A 179 -5.87 -29.07 29.10
C ALA A 179 -5.38 -30.43 29.59
N ILE A 180 -6.04 -31.49 29.14
CA ILE A 180 -5.52 -32.86 29.07
C ILE A 180 -5.66 -33.34 27.63
N PHE A 181 -4.67 -34.07 27.13
CA PHE A 181 -4.65 -34.50 25.73
C PHE A 181 -4.01 -35.87 25.56
N ARG A 182 -4.29 -36.52 24.43
CA ARG A 182 -3.69 -37.80 24.05
C ARG A 182 -2.31 -37.60 23.46
N ARG A 183 -1.34 -38.36 23.96
CA ARG A 183 0.04 -38.35 23.45
C ARG A 183 0.10 -38.80 21.99
N SER A 184 -0.69 -39.81 21.62
CA SER A 184 -0.68 -40.41 20.28
C SER A 184 -0.98 -39.45 19.13
N VAL A 185 -1.54 -38.26 19.39
CA VAL A 185 -1.99 -37.30 18.36
C VAL A 185 -1.16 -36.02 18.25
N ILE A 186 -0.17 -35.79 19.13
CA ILE A 186 0.65 -34.56 19.11
C ILE A 186 1.94 -34.66 18.26
N GLY A 187 2.36 -35.88 17.92
CA GLY A 187 3.65 -36.13 17.27
C GLY A 187 4.80 -36.38 18.26
N ALA A 188 6.04 -36.06 17.84
CA ALA A 188 7.25 -36.48 18.55
C ALA A 188 7.62 -35.65 19.79
N ARG A 189 7.08 -34.44 19.93
CA ARG A 189 7.41 -33.46 20.99
C ARG A 189 6.33 -32.38 21.09
N PHE A 190 6.33 -31.61 22.18
CA PHE A 190 5.42 -30.49 22.41
C PHE A 190 5.79 -29.27 21.56
N GLY A 191 4.79 -28.49 21.15
CA GLY A 191 4.98 -27.28 20.34
C GLY A 191 5.08 -27.52 18.84
N ILE A 192 4.70 -28.70 18.35
CA ILE A 192 4.68 -28.99 16.90
C ILE A 192 3.28 -28.77 16.33
N PHE A 193 3.22 -28.15 15.16
CA PHE A 193 2.08 -28.18 14.25
C PHE A 193 2.58 -28.45 12.84
N LEU A 194 2.06 -29.51 12.19
CA LEU A 194 2.39 -29.89 10.81
C LEU A 194 3.91 -29.91 10.56
N ASP A 195 4.62 -30.65 11.41
CA ASP A 195 6.08 -30.83 11.40
C ASP A 195 6.95 -29.59 11.69
N ARG A 196 6.34 -28.41 11.94
CA ARG A 196 7.06 -27.21 12.38
C ARG A 196 7.04 -27.06 13.90
N GLN A 197 8.21 -26.77 14.48
CA GLN A 197 8.34 -26.39 15.90
C GLN A 197 8.04 -24.89 16.08
N TYR A 198 7.14 -24.59 17.01
CA TYR A 198 6.84 -23.25 17.52
C TYR A 198 7.33 -23.13 18.95
N VAL A 199 7.70 -21.91 19.35
CA VAL A 199 8.27 -21.66 20.69
C VAL A 199 7.35 -20.74 21.48
N THR A 200 6.92 -19.62 20.89
CA THR A 200 6.11 -18.62 21.59
C THR A 200 4.67 -19.07 21.78
N LEU A 201 4.08 -19.69 20.76
CA LEU A 201 2.73 -20.25 20.71
C LEU A 201 2.76 -21.78 20.71
N SER A 202 3.70 -22.36 21.45
CA SER A 202 3.91 -23.82 21.52
C SER A 202 2.66 -24.57 22.01
N ASP A 203 1.89 -23.99 22.91
CA ASP A 203 0.61 -24.52 23.36
C ASP A 203 -0.43 -24.54 22.23
N VAL A 204 -0.66 -23.40 21.57
CA VAL A 204 -1.58 -23.27 20.43
C VAL A 204 -1.20 -24.20 19.29
N ALA A 205 0.09 -24.30 18.95
CA ALA A 205 0.57 -25.23 17.92
C ALA A 205 0.21 -26.68 18.27
N THR A 206 0.43 -27.08 19.53
CA THR A 206 0.07 -28.42 20.02
C THR A 206 -1.44 -28.63 19.95
N TRP A 207 -2.25 -27.65 20.35
CA TRP A 207 -3.71 -27.75 20.27
C TRP A 207 -4.19 -27.90 18.83
N LEU A 208 -3.68 -27.10 17.90
CA LEU A 208 -4.00 -27.23 16.48
C LEU A 208 -3.57 -28.59 15.91
N GLN A 209 -2.43 -29.13 16.35
CA GLN A 209 -1.99 -30.46 15.94
C GLN A 209 -2.96 -31.55 16.39
N VAL A 210 -3.41 -31.52 17.65
CA VAL A 210 -4.43 -32.45 18.16
C VAL A 210 -5.75 -32.29 17.39
N LEU A 211 -6.23 -31.05 17.26
CA LEU A 211 -7.50 -30.70 16.62
C LEU A 211 -7.52 -31.05 15.12
N SER A 212 -6.36 -31.21 14.48
CA SER A 212 -6.25 -31.60 13.07
C SER A 212 -6.72 -33.03 12.77
N SER A 213 -6.95 -33.82 13.84
CA SER A 213 -7.33 -35.24 13.77
C SER A 213 -8.32 -35.68 14.85
N SER A 214 -8.70 -34.82 15.79
CA SER A 214 -9.52 -35.16 16.96
C SER A 214 -10.43 -34.02 17.40
N ASP A 215 -11.53 -34.36 18.07
CA ASP A 215 -12.45 -33.40 18.65
C ASP A 215 -12.02 -32.95 20.06
N CYS A 216 -12.65 -31.88 20.54
CA CYS A 216 -12.43 -31.30 21.86
C CYS A 216 -13.70 -31.34 22.71
N ILE A 217 -13.59 -31.61 24.01
CA ILE A 217 -14.67 -31.32 24.98
C ILE A 217 -14.26 -30.13 25.84
N TYR A 218 -15.15 -29.15 25.95
CA TYR A 218 -15.05 -28.04 26.87
C TYR A 218 -15.92 -28.29 28.11
N LEU A 219 -15.34 -28.08 29.29
CA LEU A 219 -16.02 -28.20 30.59
C LEU A 219 -16.18 -26.81 31.25
N PRO A 220 -17.39 -26.41 31.68
CA PRO A 220 -17.63 -25.08 32.23
C PRO A 220 -17.03 -24.86 33.63
N GLU A 221 -16.66 -25.93 34.34
CA GLU A 221 -16.12 -25.86 35.70
C GLU A 221 -14.69 -25.28 35.72
N ALA A 222 -14.36 -24.52 36.76
CA ALA A 222 -12.99 -24.05 36.99
C ALA A 222 -12.13 -25.21 37.50
N LEU A 223 -11.48 -25.94 36.57
CA LEU A 223 -10.64 -27.10 36.92
C LEU A 223 -9.13 -26.78 36.94
N SER A 224 -8.74 -25.59 36.50
CA SER A 224 -7.39 -25.04 36.62
C SER A 224 -7.43 -23.62 37.19
N TYR A 225 -6.35 -23.24 37.88
CA TYR A 225 -6.14 -21.90 38.40
C TYR A 225 -4.87 -21.30 37.79
N PHE A 226 -5.06 -20.29 36.95
CA PHE A 226 -3.96 -19.61 36.24
C PHE A 226 -3.51 -18.38 37.03
N ARG A 227 -2.23 -18.36 37.46
CA ARG A 227 -1.72 -17.31 38.33
C ARG A 227 -1.26 -16.10 37.54
N ILE A 228 -1.53 -14.90 38.05
CA ILE A 228 -1.00 -13.64 37.50
C ILE A 228 -0.07 -12.98 38.52
N HIS A 229 1.21 -12.82 38.16
CA HIS A 229 2.20 -12.16 39.02
C HIS A 229 3.32 -11.48 38.21
N GLY A 230 4.00 -10.49 38.81
CA GLY A 230 5.01 -9.65 38.12
C GLY A 230 6.29 -10.37 37.66
N GLY A 231 6.40 -11.69 37.89
CA GLY A 231 7.51 -12.53 37.43
C GLY A 231 7.20 -13.33 36.17
N GLN A 232 5.99 -13.21 35.61
CA GLN A 232 5.61 -13.92 34.39
C GLN A 232 6.27 -13.30 33.16
N ASP A 233 6.76 -14.17 32.27
CA ASP A 233 7.39 -13.72 31.03
C ASP A 233 6.40 -13.00 30.11
N GLN A 234 5.12 -13.38 30.10
CA GLN A 234 4.09 -12.72 29.28
C GLN A 234 3.84 -11.25 29.65
N GLN A 235 4.27 -10.79 30.82
CA GLN A 235 4.21 -9.37 31.21
C GLN A 235 5.46 -8.58 30.80
N ARG A 236 6.47 -9.22 30.20
CA ARG A 236 7.74 -8.61 29.78
C ARG A 236 7.68 -8.06 28.35
N GLY A 237 6.92 -6.97 28.17
CA GLY A 237 7.11 -6.01 27.07
C GLY A 237 6.61 -6.42 25.67
N ASN A 238 6.82 -5.52 24.70
CA ASN A 238 6.35 -5.68 23.32
C ASN A 238 7.00 -6.86 22.57
N VAL A 239 8.14 -7.37 23.04
CA VAL A 239 8.94 -8.45 22.42
C VAL A 239 8.12 -9.72 22.23
N ILE A 240 7.62 -10.33 23.30
CA ILE A 240 6.87 -11.59 23.24
C ILE A 240 5.59 -11.44 22.40
N ARG A 241 4.96 -10.26 22.46
CA ARG A 241 3.77 -9.95 21.67
C ARG A 241 4.09 -9.83 20.17
N ILE A 242 5.26 -9.33 19.79
CA ILE A 242 5.75 -9.39 18.39
C ILE A 242 5.90 -10.85 17.95
N GLN A 243 6.60 -11.65 18.74
CA GLN A 243 6.85 -13.07 18.43
C GLN A 243 5.54 -13.85 18.25
N ALA A 244 4.58 -13.64 19.15
CA ALA A 244 3.28 -14.29 19.10
C ALA A 244 2.49 -13.91 17.84
N ASN A 245 2.46 -12.63 17.45
CA ASN A 245 1.73 -12.22 16.24
C ASN A 245 2.37 -12.79 14.96
N VAL A 246 3.71 -12.92 14.92
CA VAL A 246 4.40 -13.56 13.80
C VAL A 246 4.07 -15.05 13.73
N GLU A 247 4.13 -15.76 14.86
CA GLU A 247 3.78 -17.19 14.89
C GLU A 247 2.29 -17.43 14.58
N TRP A 248 1.37 -16.53 14.94
CA TRP A 248 -0.04 -16.62 14.53
C TRP A 248 -0.21 -16.57 13.01
N LEU A 249 0.52 -15.68 12.33
CA LEU A 249 0.52 -15.64 10.86
C LEU A 249 1.13 -16.91 10.27
N GLN A 250 2.23 -17.40 10.86
CA GLN A 250 2.88 -18.63 10.43
C GLN A 250 1.96 -19.85 10.57
N LEU A 251 1.26 -20.01 11.70
CA LEU A 251 0.28 -21.07 11.92
C LEU A 251 -0.83 -21.05 10.86
N LEU A 252 -1.31 -19.86 10.50
CA LEU A 252 -2.29 -19.71 9.42
C LEU A 252 -1.71 -20.12 8.07
N CYS A 253 -0.50 -19.66 7.72
CA CYS A 253 0.17 -20.05 6.48
C CYS A 253 0.34 -21.57 6.38
N ASP A 254 0.83 -22.22 7.44
CA ASP A 254 1.05 -23.67 7.44
C ASP A 254 -0.28 -24.45 7.37
N ALA A 255 -1.33 -23.96 8.05
CA ALA A 255 -2.68 -24.54 7.93
C ALA A 255 -3.20 -24.45 6.48
N ILE A 256 -3.02 -23.32 5.80
CA ILE A 256 -3.41 -23.11 4.40
C ILE A 256 -2.62 -24.04 3.47
N VAL A 257 -1.28 -24.05 3.58
CA VAL A 257 -0.38 -24.87 2.75
C VAL A 257 -0.75 -26.34 2.79
N HIS A 258 -1.10 -26.85 3.97
CA HIS A 258 -1.43 -28.26 4.16
C HIS A 258 -2.93 -28.57 4.05
N GLY A 259 -3.77 -27.59 3.67
CA GLY A 259 -5.21 -27.78 3.51
C GLY A 259 -5.93 -28.17 4.80
N LYS A 260 -5.43 -27.74 5.96
CA LYS A 260 -6.01 -28.03 7.28
C LYS A 260 -6.86 -26.86 7.76
N PHE A 261 -8.04 -27.16 8.32
CA PHE A 261 -9.03 -26.22 8.84
C PHE A 261 -9.67 -25.26 7.80
N ILE A 262 -8.85 -24.53 7.04
CA ILE A 262 -9.24 -23.36 6.25
C ILE A 262 -9.76 -23.72 4.84
N GLY A 263 -9.55 -24.96 4.38
CA GLY A 263 -9.96 -25.42 3.03
C GLY A 263 -11.47 -25.45 2.74
N ARG A 264 -12.32 -25.15 3.73
CA ARG A 264 -13.80 -25.13 3.62
C ARG A 264 -14.43 -23.74 3.77
N ILE A 265 -13.63 -22.70 4.00
CA ILE A 265 -14.11 -21.32 4.20
C ILE A 265 -13.97 -20.56 2.88
N GLY A 266 -14.99 -19.77 2.52
CA GLY A 266 -15.09 -19.05 1.25
C GLY A 266 -14.00 -18.02 0.92
N SER A 267 -12.96 -17.85 1.75
CA SER A 267 -11.75 -17.09 1.39
C SER A 267 -10.64 -17.24 2.43
N ALA A 268 -9.87 -18.34 2.35
CA ALA A 268 -8.54 -18.42 3.00
C ALA A 268 -7.70 -17.14 2.77
N ARG A 269 -7.91 -16.55 1.59
CA ARG A 269 -7.42 -15.25 1.14
C ARG A 269 -7.79 -14.10 2.08
N ASP A 270 -9.05 -13.92 2.46
CA ASP A 270 -9.49 -12.77 3.28
C ASP A 270 -8.96 -12.88 4.71
N LEU A 271 -8.91 -14.10 5.24
CA LEU A 271 -8.32 -14.34 6.55
C LEU A 271 -6.82 -14.01 6.55
N LEU A 272 -6.11 -14.42 5.49
CA LEU A 272 -4.68 -14.14 5.33
C LEU A 272 -4.40 -12.65 5.13
N ILE A 273 -5.22 -11.94 4.34
CA ILE A 273 -5.17 -10.47 4.21
C ILE A 273 -5.36 -9.82 5.58
N GLY A 274 -6.43 -10.16 6.30
CA GLY A 274 -6.75 -9.56 7.59
C GLY A 274 -5.64 -9.76 8.63
N LYS A 275 -5.06 -10.96 8.70
CA LYS A 275 -3.94 -11.25 9.61
C LYS A 275 -2.64 -10.55 9.21
N LEU A 276 -2.33 -10.53 7.91
CA LEU A 276 -1.16 -9.84 7.39
C LEU A 276 -1.25 -8.33 7.66
N THR A 277 -2.40 -7.71 7.37
CA THR A 277 -2.65 -6.29 7.67
C THR A 277 -2.51 -6.00 9.17
N THR A 278 -3.13 -6.83 10.03
CA THR A 278 -3.06 -6.65 11.49
C THR A 278 -1.61 -6.75 12.00
N LEU A 279 -0.85 -7.72 11.51
CA LEU A 279 0.56 -7.89 11.87
C LEU A 279 1.38 -6.68 11.43
N LEU A 280 1.23 -6.21 10.18
CA LEU A 280 1.97 -5.07 9.67
C LEU A 280 1.66 -3.80 10.47
N VAL A 281 0.38 -3.50 10.72
CA VAL A 281 -0.03 -2.37 11.58
C VAL A 281 0.58 -2.49 12.98
N TYR A 282 0.56 -3.70 13.55
CA TYR A 282 1.12 -3.96 14.87
C TYR A 282 2.63 -3.71 14.89
N LEU A 283 3.41 -4.31 13.99
CA LEU A 283 4.86 -4.17 13.90
C LEU A 283 5.27 -2.70 13.72
N THR A 284 4.55 -1.96 12.90
CA THR A 284 4.77 -0.52 12.70
C THR A 284 4.59 0.27 14.01
N SER A 285 3.58 -0.09 14.81
CA SER A 285 3.33 0.57 16.11
C SER A 285 4.38 0.28 17.20
N VAL A 286 5.27 -0.70 16.98
CA VAL A 286 6.31 -1.11 17.93
C VAL A 286 7.69 -1.17 17.26
N HIS A 287 7.91 -0.40 16.20
CA HIS A 287 9.09 -0.50 15.33
C HIS A 287 10.44 -0.40 16.07
N GLU A 288 10.55 0.46 17.10
CA GLU A 288 11.75 0.57 17.94
C GLU A 288 12.08 -0.72 18.70
N ASP A 289 11.06 -1.51 19.03
CA ASP A 289 11.22 -2.80 19.72
C ASP A 289 11.46 -3.94 18.74
N VAL A 290 11.05 -3.82 17.46
CA VAL A 290 11.20 -4.90 16.45
C VAL A 290 12.67 -5.27 16.24
N GLU A 291 13.56 -4.28 16.13
CA GLU A 291 15.01 -4.51 15.96
C GLU A 291 15.65 -5.20 17.17
N ARG A 292 15.04 -5.08 18.35
CA ARG A 292 15.52 -5.70 19.61
C ARG A 292 14.84 -7.03 19.92
N ALA A 293 13.64 -7.25 19.40
CA ALA A 293 12.72 -8.32 19.79
C ALA A 293 12.83 -9.60 18.96
N TYR A 294 13.23 -9.47 17.69
CA TYR A 294 13.09 -10.57 16.75
C TYR A 294 14.04 -10.50 15.57
N ASP A 295 14.30 -11.66 15.00
CA ASP A 295 15.05 -11.82 13.76
C ASP A 295 14.22 -11.29 12.58
N LEU A 296 14.63 -10.16 11.99
CA LEU A 296 13.95 -9.55 10.85
C LEU A 296 13.81 -10.53 9.68
N GLU A 297 14.75 -11.46 9.49
CA GLU A 297 14.66 -12.45 8.42
C GLU A 297 13.48 -13.39 8.62
N LYS A 298 13.17 -13.77 9.86
CA LYS A 298 12.02 -14.62 10.18
C LYS A 298 10.70 -13.91 9.92
N ILE A 299 10.56 -12.64 10.33
CA ILE A 299 9.38 -11.83 10.00
C ILE A 299 9.21 -11.75 8.49
N GLN A 300 10.29 -11.43 7.75
CA GLN A 300 10.23 -11.34 6.30
C GLN A 300 9.88 -12.68 5.64
N ALA A 301 10.38 -13.80 6.16
CA ALA A 301 10.08 -15.13 5.63
C ALA A 301 8.59 -15.47 5.75
N VAL A 302 7.98 -15.28 6.93
CA VAL A 302 6.56 -15.55 7.16
C VAL A 302 5.69 -14.66 6.27
N VAL A 303 6.05 -13.38 6.18
CA VAL A 303 5.32 -12.40 5.39
C VAL A 303 5.47 -12.68 3.88
N ARG A 304 6.65 -13.10 3.40
CA ARG A 304 6.84 -13.58 2.02
C ARG A 304 5.99 -14.82 1.73
N GLN A 305 5.94 -15.78 2.66
CA GLN A 305 5.10 -16.97 2.51
C GLN A 305 3.62 -16.60 2.43
N ALA A 306 3.13 -15.71 3.31
CA ALA A 306 1.76 -15.23 3.28
C ALA A 306 1.42 -14.54 1.96
N VAL A 307 2.29 -13.65 1.47
CA VAL A 307 2.11 -12.99 0.17
C VAL A 307 2.15 -14.00 -0.99
N GLY A 308 3.04 -14.99 -0.94
CA GLY A 308 3.08 -16.07 -1.93
C GLY A 308 1.78 -16.88 -1.99
N LEU A 309 1.19 -17.18 -0.83
CA LEU A 309 -0.11 -17.86 -0.75
C LEU A 309 -1.26 -16.98 -1.29
N LEU A 310 -1.23 -15.66 -1.10
CA LEU A 310 -2.19 -14.72 -1.70
C LEU A 310 -2.05 -14.63 -3.23
N LEU A 311 -0.81 -14.75 -3.72
CA LEU A 311 -0.47 -14.74 -5.14
C LEU A 311 -0.69 -16.09 -5.83
N GLY A 312 -0.99 -17.15 -5.08
CA GLY A 312 -1.19 -18.49 -5.64
C GLY A 312 0.09 -19.18 -6.10
N THR A 313 1.27 -18.83 -5.54
CA THR A 313 2.58 -19.35 -5.98
C THR A 313 3.00 -20.68 -5.33
N SER A 314 2.06 -21.44 -4.78
CA SER A 314 2.33 -22.61 -3.93
C SER A 314 2.89 -23.85 -4.64
N GLY A 315 2.88 -23.91 -5.98
CA GLY A 315 3.43 -25.05 -6.74
C GLY A 315 4.88 -24.87 -7.19
N ALA A 316 5.19 -23.74 -7.86
CA ALA A 316 6.50 -23.51 -8.47
C ALA A 316 7.58 -22.98 -7.50
N ALA A 317 7.18 -22.32 -6.39
CA ALA A 317 8.11 -21.79 -5.39
C ALA A 317 8.82 -22.86 -4.54
N ALA A 318 8.40 -24.13 -4.67
CA ALA A 318 9.02 -25.26 -3.97
C ALA A 318 10.30 -25.78 -4.64
N ILE A 319 10.59 -25.39 -5.89
CA ILE A 319 11.80 -25.84 -6.59
C ILE A 319 12.99 -24.98 -6.12
N PRO A 320 14.04 -25.57 -5.51
CA PRO A 320 15.17 -24.81 -4.98
C PRO A 320 15.88 -23.99 -6.07
N SER A 321 16.30 -22.76 -5.73
CA SER A 321 17.01 -21.87 -6.66
C SER A 321 18.23 -22.53 -7.30
N ASP A 322 18.99 -23.34 -6.56
CA ASP A 322 20.16 -24.05 -7.10
C ASP A 322 19.79 -25.09 -8.17
N THR A 323 18.58 -25.66 -8.09
CA THR A 323 18.06 -26.57 -9.10
C THR A 323 17.68 -25.81 -10.37
N LEU A 324 16.99 -24.67 -10.21
CA LEU A 324 16.58 -23.81 -11.32
C LEU A 324 17.79 -23.21 -12.06
N ALA A 325 18.87 -22.89 -11.35
CA ALA A 325 20.11 -22.39 -11.96
C ALA A 325 20.73 -23.36 -12.98
N GLY A 326 20.46 -24.67 -12.85
CA GLY A 326 20.92 -25.69 -13.80
C GLY A 326 19.97 -25.96 -14.97
N TRP A 327 18.82 -25.29 -15.03
CA TRP A 327 17.81 -25.53 -16.07
C TRP A 327 17.98 -24.61 -17.27
N SER A 328 17.72 -25.14 -18.47
CA SER A 328 17.46 -24.33 -19.66
C SER A 328 16.00 -23.91 -19.73
N VAL A 329 15.68 -22.92 -20.55
CA VAL A 329 14.30 -22.52 -20.85
C VAL A 329 13.47 -23.69 -21.36
N VAL A 330 14.08 -24.62 -22.12
CA VAL A 330 13.42 -25.84 -22.60
C VAL A 330 13.00 -26.74 -21.43
N ARG A 331 13.84 -26.86 -20.40
CA ARG A 331 13.50 -27.64 -19.20
C ARG A 331 12.38 -26.96 -18.40
N VAL A 332 12.40 -25.63 -18.31
CA VAL A 332 11.32 -24.85 -17.69
C VAL A 332 9.98 -25.07 -18.43
N MET A 333 9.99 -25.01 -19.77
CA MET A 333 8.82 -25.28 -20.60
C MET A 333 8.28 -26.70 -20.39
N GLN A 334 9.16 -27.71 -20.37
CA GLN A 334 8.77 -29.10 -20.12
C GLN A 334 8.12 -29.29 -18.75
N GLU A 335 8.58 -28.57 -17.73
CA GLU A 335 7.97 -28.64 -16.40
C GLU A 335 6.60 -27.96 -16.38
N VAL A 336 6.45 -26.80 -17.03
CA VAL A 336 5.14 -26.14 -17.22
C VAL A 336 4.15 -27.07 -17.93
N ASP A 337 4.60 -27.75 -18.99
CA ASP A 337 3.76 -28.70 -19.73
C ASP A 337 3.42 -29.95 -18.91
N ALA A 338 4.38 -30.47 -18.13
CA ALA A 338 4.15 -31.62 -17.25
C ALA A 338 3.12 -31.31 -16.15
N GLN A 339 3.06 -30.06 -15.70
CA GLN A 339 2.14 -29.59 -14.66
C GLN A 339 0.91 -28.87 -15.23
N ARG A 340 0.64 -28.97 -16.53
CA ARG A 340 -0.41 -28.18 -17.20
C ARG A 340 -1.78 -28.27 -16.54
N ASP A 341 -2.14 -29.46 -16.04
CA ASP A 341 -3.44 -29.72 -15.42
C ASP A 341 -3.45 -29.44 -13.90
N ALA A 342 -2.27 -29.26 -13.29
CA ALA A 342 -2.10 -29.03 -11.85
C ALA A 342 -1.78 -27.57 -11.51
N TRP A 343 -1.11 -26.85 -12.40
CA TRP A 343 -0.67 -25.47 -12.21
C TRP A 343 -1.58 -24.47 -12.94
N ASN A 344 -1.97 -23.44 -12.21
CA ASN A 344 -2.62 -22.26 -12.79
C ASN A 344 -1.57 -21.33 -13.44
N ASP A 345 -2.00 -20.26 -14.11
CA ASP A 345 -1.08 -19.34 -14.79
C ASP A 345 -0.13 -18.61 -13.81
N ALA A 346 -0.53 -18.39 -12.55
CA ALA A 346 0.34 -17.80 -11.53
C ALA A 346 1.49 -18.72 -11.11
N ASP A 347 1.26 -20.04 -11.00
CA ASP A 347 2.31 -21.03 -10.77
C ASP A 347 3.32 -21.08 -11.92
N ARG A 348 2.82 -21.00 -13.17
CA ARG A 348 3.66 -20.98 -14.38
C ARG A 348 4.52 -19.72 -14.44
N ILE A 349 3.91 -18.56 -14.17
CA ILE A 349 4.59 -17.26 -14.06
C ILE A 349 5.68 -17.33 -12.98
N ALA A 350 5.36 -17.85 -11.81
CA ALA A 350 6.30 -17.97 -10.70
C ALA A 350 7.51 -18.85 -11.05
N LEU A 351 7.34 -19.94 -11.80
CA LEU A 351 8.46 -20.77 -12.25
C LEU A 351 9.44 -19.96 -13.12
N TYR A 352 8.93 -19.23 -14.12
CA TYR A 352 9.76 -18.41 -15.02
C TYR A 352 10.45 -17.28 -14.27
N VAL A 353 9.76 -16.60 -13.34
CA VAL A 353 10.35 -15.53 -12.51
C VAL A 353 11.47 -16.07 -11.62
N ASN A 354 11.23 -17.19 -10.94
CA ASN A 354 12.23 -17.81 -10.07
C ASN A 354 13.43 -18.34 -10.85
N TRP A 355 13.19 -18.92 -12.03
CA TRP A 355 14.26 -19.36 -12.92
C TRP A 355 15.10 -18.17 -13.41
N LEU A 356 14.50 -17.09 -13.92
CA LEU A 356 15.24 -15.89 -14.33
C LEU A 356 16.03 -15.25 -13.17
N ALA A 357 15.54 -15.37 -11.93
CA ALA A 357 16.21 -14.85 -10.74
C ALA A 357 17.33 -15.76 -10.21
N SER A 358 17.39 -17.04 -10.61
CA SER A 358 18.35 -18.01 -10.05
C SER A 358 19.77 -17.83 -10.58
N GLY A 359 20.00 -16.99 -11.59
CA GLY A 359 21.31 -16.71 -12.14
C GLY A 359 21.28 -16.26 -13.60
N PRO A 360 22.46 -15.97 -14.21
CA PRO A 360 22.54 -15.65 -15.63
C PRO A 360 22.32 -16.91 -16.48
N HIS A 361 21.33 -16.84 -17.37
CA HIS A 361 20.98 -17.92 -18.30
C HIS A 361 21.31 -17.54 -19.74
N GLY A 362 21.93 -18.45 -20.51
CA GLY A 362 22.29 -18.21 -21.91
C GLY A 362 21.09 -18.06 -22.85
N ASP A 363 19.92 -18.54 -22.43
CA ASP A 363 18.63 -18.54 -23.13
C ASP A 363 17.58 -17.63 -22.45
N ALA A 364 18.04 -16.68 -21.62
CA ALA A 364 17.16 -15.73 -20.91
C ALA A 364 16.24 -14.92 -21.85
N VAL A 365 16.65 -14.66 -23.09
CA VAL A 365 15.83 -13.98 -24.12
C VAL A 365 14.49 -14.71 -24.32
N ALA A 366 14.54 -16.03 -24.51
CA ALA A 366 13.35 -16.86 -24.69
C ALA A 366 12.52 -16.96 -23.40
N GLY A 367 13.18 -16.96 -22.24
CA GLY A 367 12.49 -16.94 -20.94
C GLY A 367 11.68 -15.67 -20.71
N HIS A 368 12.25 -14.50 -20.99
CA HIS A 368 11.54 -13.23 -20.92
C HIS A 368 10.37 -13.15 -21.93
N TYR A 369 10.55 -13.67 -23.15
CA TYR A 369 9.47 -13.75 -24.13
C TYR A 369 8.30 -14.66 -23.68
N ASN A 370 8.61 -15.86 -23.18
CA ASN A 370 7.60 -16.80 -22.70
C ASN A 370 6.86 -16.25 -21.47
N LEU A 371 7.59 -15.64 -20.53
CA LEU A 371 7.01 -14.97 -19.37
C LEU A 371 6.12 -13.79 -19.77
N GLY A 372 6.54 -12.98 -20.74
CA GLY A 372 5.72 -11.89 -21.28
C GLY A 372 4.40 -12.40 -21.87
N THR A 373 4.44 -13.54 -22.56
CA THR A 373 3.25 -14.18 -23.14
C THR A 373 2.30 -14.73 -22.07
N LEU A 374 2.83 -15.31 -20.99
CA LEU A 374 2.02 -15.74 -19.84
C LEU A 374 1.32 -14.55 -19.17
N TYR A 375 2.02 -13.43 -18.96
CA TYR A 375 1.41 -12.21 -18.43
C TYR A 375 0.36 -11.63 -19.38
N HIS A 376 0.61 -11.63 -20.69
CA HIS A 376 -0.34 -11.14 -21.70
C HIS A 376 -1.63 -11.95 -21.65
N ASN A 377 -1.54 -13.29 -21.64
CA ASN A 377 -2.70 -14.17 -21.58
C ASN A 377 -3.47 -14.06 -20.26
N SER A 378 -2.79 -13.68 -19.17
CA SER A 378 -3.40 -13.48 -17.84
C SER A 378 -4.05 -12.10 -17.67
N GLY A 379 -3.99 -11.22 -18.69
CA GLY A 379 -4.51 -9.86 -18.64
C GLY A 379 -3.59 -8.83 -17.97
N GLU A 380 -2.36 -9.21 -17.60
CA GLU A 380 -1.39 -8.36 -16.92
C GLU A 380 -0.54 -7.55 -17.93
N ALA A 381 -1.17 -6.61 -18.65
CA ALA A 381 -0.54 -5.89 -19.76
C ALA A 381 0.77 -5.16 -19.41
N THR A 382 0.86 -4.55 -18.21
CA THR A 382 2.08 -3.84 -17.78
C THR A 382 3.25 -4.80 -17.53
N ALA A 383 2.97 -5.98 -16.96
CA ALA A 383 3.99 -6.99 -16.71
C ALA A 383 4.46 -7.62 -18.02
N ALA A 384 3.53 -7.90 -18.94
CA ALA A 384 3.83 -8.41 -20.27
C ALA A 384 4.77 -7.47 -21.05
N GLU A 385 4.48 -6.16 -21.08
CA GLU A 385 5.31 -5.16 -21.74
C GLU A 385 6.74 -5.14 -21.17
N ALA A 386 6.88 -5.18 -19.84
CA ALA A 386 8.18 -5.16 -19.19
C ALA A 386 9.05 -6.35 -19.61
N GLN A 387 8.45 -7.54 -19.75
CA GLN A 387 9.16 -8.76 -20.12
C GLN A 387 9.51 -8.80 -21.61
N TYR A 388 8.61 -8.37 -22.50
CA TYR A 388 8.95 -8.24 -23.93
C TYR A 388 10.09 -7.25 -24.16
N ARG A 389 10.09 -6.11 -23.45
CA ARG A 389 11.19 -5.15 -23.52
C ARG A 389 12.49 -5.71 -22.93
N ALA A 390 12.43 -6.50 -21.86
CA ALA A 390 13.60 -7.18 -21.31
C ALA A 390 14.20 -8.20 -22.31
N ALA A 391 13.37 -8.96 -23.03
CA ALA A 391 13.83 -9.83 -24.11
C ALA A 391 14.56 -9.04 -25.21
N LEU A 392 13.99 -7.90 -25.64
CA LEU A 392 14.57 -7.02 -26.66
C LEU A 392 15.86 -6.31 -26.24
N GLN A 393 16.07 -6.10 -24.94
CA GLN A 393 17.33 -5.57 -24.42
C GLN A 393 18.46 -6.60 -24.49
N LEU A 394 18.14 -7.89 -24.39
CA LEU A 394 19.12 -8.98 -24.42
C LEU A 394 19.46 -9.39 -25.86
N ALA A 395 18.47 -9.45 -26.74
CA ALA A 395 18.66 -9.71 -28.17
C ALA A 395 17.50 -9.15 -28.99
N ASP A 396 17.78 -8.79 -30.25
CA ASP A 396 16.75 -8.34 -31.19
C ASP A 396 15.91 -9.53 -31.68
N MET A 397 14.93 -9.92 -30.87
CA MET A 397 14.01 -11.02 -31.13
C MET A 397 12.74 -10.52 -31.82
N ALA A 398 12.54 -10.92 -33.08
CA ALA A 398 11.41 -10.46 -33.90
C ALA A 398 10.05 -10.79 -33.25
N GLU A 399 9.91 -11.99 -32.67
CA GLU A 399 8.69 -12.47 -32.03
C GLU A 399 8.31 -11.63 -30.80
N ALA A 400 9.30 -11.23 -29.99
CA ALA A 400 9.08 -10.37 -28.83
C ALA A 400 8.67 -8.95 -29.25
N ARG A 401 9.26 -8.44 -30.34
CA ARG A 401 8.91 -7.13 -30.90
C ARG A 401 7.49 -7.11 -31.48
N TYR A 402 7.10 -8.15 -32.21
CA TYR A 402 5.75 -8.29 -32.73
C TYR A 402 4.72 -8.40 -31.59
N ALA A 403 4.97 -9.26 -30.60
CA ALA A 403 4.08 -9.43 -29.44
C ALA A 403 3.91 -8.12 -28.65
N LEU A 404 4.99 -7.35 -28.49
CA LEU A 404 4.95 -6.02 -27.88
C LEU A 404 4.07 -5.04 -28.68
N GLY A 405 4.20 -5.02 -30.01
CA GLY A 405 3.35 -4.17 -30.86
C GLY A 405 1.86 -4.50 -30.72
N VAL A 406 1.50 -5.79 -30.72
CA VAL A 406 0.11 -6.24 -30.51
C VAL A 406 -0.42 -5.84 -29.13
N LEU A 407 0.39 -6.03 -28.08
CA LEU A 407 0.02 -5.65 -26.71
C LEU A 407 -0.21 -4.14 -26.57
N LEU A 408 0.65 -3.32 -27.20
CA LEU A 408 0.53 -1.86 -27.19
C LEU A 408 -0.73 -1.38 -27.91
N GLU A 409 -1.06 -2.00 -29.04
CA GLU A 409 -2.30 -1.74 -29.76
C GLU A 409 -3.54 -2.05 -28.90
N GLN A 410 -3.59 -3.23 -28.28
CA GLN A 410 -4.69 -3.63 -27.40
C GLN A 410 -4.83 -2.71 -26.17
N SER A 411 -3.73 -2.09 -25.75
CA SER A 411 -3.69 -1.12 -24.65
C SER A 411 -4.02 0.32 -25.08
N GLY A 412 -4.42 0.54 -26.34
CA GLY A 412 -4.77 1.87 -26.88
C GLY A 412 -3.57 2.77 -27.23
N ARG A 413 -2.34 2.25 -27.20
CA ARG A 413 -1.09 2.98 -27.48
C ARG A 413 -0.64 2.76 -28.93
N LEU A 414 -1.49 3.15 -29.87
CA LEU A 414 -1.32 2.84 -31.29
C LEU A 414 -0.02 3.40 -31.90
N ASP A 415 0.41 4.61 -31.51
CA ASP A 415 1.67 5.20 -32.01
C ASP A 415 2.91 4.42 -31.54
N ASP A 416 2.89 3.88 -30.33
CA ASP A 416 3.99 3.05 -29.81
C ASP A 416 4.02 1.70 -30.52
N ALA A 417 2.85 1.13 -30.82
CA ALA A 417 2.73 -0.12 -31.58
C ALA A 417 3.30 0.00 -33.00
N VAL A 418 3.03 1.12 -33.68
CA VAL A 418 3.57 1.44 -35.01
C VAL A 418 5.10 1.39 -35.01
N ASN A 419 5.76 1.99 -34.01
CA ASN A 419 7.22 1.99 -33.91
C ASN A 419 7.79 0.57 -33.82
N GLU A 420 7.17 -0.32 -33.04
CA GLU A 420 7.65 -1.69 -32.87
C GLU A 420 7.41 -2.53 -34.13
N TRP A 421 6.28 -2.35 -34.83
CA TRP A 421 6.01 -3.04 -36.09
C TRP A 421 6.86 -2.54 -37.26
N GLU A 422 7.15 -1.23 -37.35
CA GLU A 422 8.02 -0.69 -38.39
C GLU A 422 9.44 -1.26 -38.30
N ALA A 423 9.93 -1.48 -37.07
CA ALA A 423 11.24 -2.08 -36.83
C ALA A 423 11.33 -3.56 -37.28
N LEU A 424 10.21 -4.21 -37.60
CA LEU A 424 10.19 -5.56 -38.20
C LEU A 424 10.25 -5.55 -39.73
N LEU A 425 10.08 -4.39 -40.37
CA LEU A 425 10.10 -4.29 -41.83
C LEU A 425 11.53 -4.47 -42.36
N PRO A 426 11.74 -5.27 -43.42
CA PRO A 426 13.05 -5.47 -43.99
C PRO A 426 13.54 -4.21 -44.72
N ALA A 427 14.86 -4.14 -44.93
CA ALA A 427 15.44 -3.09 -45.75
C ALA A 427 14.87 -3.13 -47.20
N PRO A 428 14.82 -1.99 -47.91
CA PRO A 428 14.32 -1.94 -49.28
C PRO A 428 15.02 -2.96 -50.19
N GLY A 429 14.23 -3.86 -50.82
CA GLY A 429 14.72 -4.88 -51.75
C GLY A 429 15.05 -6.24 -51.12
N ALA A 430 14.87 -6.42 -49.81
CA ALA A 430 14.95 -7.74 -49.15
C ALA A 430 13.57 -8.38 -48.99
N ASP A 431 13.53 -9.72 -48.98
CA ASP A 431 12.29 -10.48 -48.78
C ASP A 431 11.74 -10.28 -47.36
N ALA A 432 10.41 -10.15 -47.25
CA ALA A 432 9.73 -9.99 -45.97
C ALA A 432 9.50 -11.34 -45.27
N SER A 433 9.80 -11.41 -43.97
CA SER A 433 9.44 -12.56 -43.15
C SER A 433 7.93 -12.65 -42.94
N PRO A 434 7.37 -13.84 -42.58
CA PRO A 434 5.96 -13.96 -42.24
C PRO A 434 5.51 -12.98 -41.15
N LEU A 435 6.38 -12.75 -40.15
CA LEU A 435 6.11 -11.82 -39.05
C LEU A 435 6.12 -10.35 -39.52
N ALA A 436 7.01 -10.00 -40.45
CA ALA A 436 7.04 -8.67 -41.07
C ALA A 436 5.78 -8.41 -41.92
N LEU A 437 5.24 -9.44 -42.59
CA LEU A 437 3.98 -9.35 -43.32
C LEU A 437 2.78 -9.16 -42.37
N GLN A 438 2.77 -9.84 -41.21
CA GLN A 438 1.77 -9.62 -40.17
C GLN A 438 1.85 -8.19 -39.60
N ALA A 439 3.07 -7.74 -39.26
CA ALA A 439 3.31 -6.37 -38.80
C ALA A 439 2.86 -5.32 -39.82
N LEU A 440 3.11 -5.55 -41.11
CA LEU A 440 2.68 -4.66 -42.19
C LEU A 440 1.15 -4.54 -42.29
N ALA A 441 0.41 -5.62 -42.05
CA ALA A 441 -1.04 -5.57 -42.01
C ALA A 441 -1.56 -4.65 -40.88
N HIS A 442 -0.95 -4.75 -39.69
CA HIS A 442 -1.25 -3.85 -38.57
C HIS A 442 -0.88 -2.39 -38.89
N LEU A 443 0.25 -2.14 -39.57
CA LEU A 443 0.68 -0.80 -39.98
C LEU A 443 -0.28 -0.14 -40.99
N ILE A 444 -0.76 -0.90 -41.98
CA ILE A 444 -1.76 -0.42 -42.94
C ILE A 444 -3.05 -0.03 -42.20
N ASP A 445 -3.51 -0.88 -41.28
CA ASP A 445 -4.73 -0.61 -40.50
C ASP A 445 -4.57 0.57 -39.52
N ALA A 446 -3.40 0.69 -38.89
CA ALA A 446 -3.07 1.81 -38.03
C ALA A 446 -3.05 3.14 -38.81
N ALA A 447 -2.44 3.17 -40.00
CA ALA A 447 -2.42 4.35 -40.86
C ALA A 447 -3.83 4.78 -41.29
N ARG A 448 -4.73 3.82 -41.56
CA ARG A 448 -6.16 4.10 -41.82
C ARG A 448 -6.85 4.72 -40.60
N ARG A 449 -6.69 4.13 -39.42
CA ARG A 449 -7.28 4.65 -38.17
C ARG A 449 -6.76 6.04 -37.79
N ARG A 450 -5.53 6.37 -38.18
CA ARG A 450 -4.88 7.66 -37.93
C ARG A 450 -5.10 8.70 -39.03
N HIS A 451 -5.74 8.33 -40.15
CA HIS A 451 -5.92 9.18 -41.32
C HIS A 451 -4.61 9.76 -41.89
N MET A 452 -3.55 8.94 -41.94
CA MET A 452 -2.21 9.33 -42.39
C MET A 452 -1.94 8.86 -43.82
N ASP A 453 -2.41 9.61 -44.83
CA ASP A 453 -2.37 9.19 -46.24
C ASP A 453 -0.96 8.93 -46.77
N ALA A 454 0.04 9.71 -46.34
CA ALA A 454 1.44 9.50 -46.74
C ALA A 454 2.03 8.19 -46.18
N GLU A 455 1.70 7.84 -44.94
CA GLU A 455 2.11 6.57 -44.31
C GLU A 455 1.37 5.39 -44.94
N LEU A 456 0.05 5.54 -45.14
CA LEU A 456 -0.78 4.54 -45.81
C LEU A 456 -0.27 4.24 -47.22
N LEU A 457 0.09 5.26 -47.99
CA LEU A 457 0.67 5.12 -49.33
C LEU A 457 2.03 4.37 -49.29
N ARG A 458 2.86 4.65 -48.28
CA ARG A 458 4.13 3.94 -48.07
C ARG A 458 3.91 2.46 -47.73
N TYR A 459 3.01 2.15 -46.78
CA TYR A 459 2.76 0.77 -46.35
C TYR A 459 2.04 -0.06 -47.41
N LEU A 460 1.10 0.53 -48.17
CA LEU A 460 0.47 -0.13 -49.31
C LEU A 460 1.48 -0.43 -50.43
N ALA A 461 2.41 0.49 -50.70
CA ALA A 461 3.49 0.26 -51.66
C ALA A 461 4.43 -0.88 -51.24
N LEU A 462 4.77 -0.95 -49.94
CA LEU A 462 5.52 -2.07 -49.37
C LEU A 462 4.72 -3.38 -49.47
N GLY A 463 3.41 -3.35 -49.21
CA GLY A 463 2.53 -4.51 -49.30
C GLY A 463 2.48 -5.11 -50.71
N VAL A 464 2.32 -4.25 -51.73
CA VAL A 464 2.38 -4.66 -53.14
C VAL A 464 3.77 -5.20 -53.53
N ALA A 465 4.84 -4.63 -52.98
CA ALA A 465 6.20 -5.09 -53.26
C ALA A 465 6.48 -6.48 -52.66
N PHE A 466 6.03 -6.74 -51.44
CA PHE A 466 6.22 -8.04 -50.78
C PHE A 466 5.20 -9.11 -51.21
N GLN A 467 4.03 -8.68 -51.68
CA GLN A 467 2.92 -9.57 -52.07
C GLN A 467 2.33 -9.14 -53.43
N PRO A 468 3.06 -9.32 -54.55
CA PRO A 468 2.64 -8.84 -55.87
C PRO A 468 1.34 -9.49 -56.39
N ASP A 469 0.97 -10.67 -55.86
CA ASP A 469 -0.23 -11.41 -56.25
C ASP A 469 -1.51 -10.96 -55.48
N GLN A 470 -1.47 -9.85 -54.73
CA GLN A 470 -2.62 -9.27 -54.01
C GLN A 470 -3.25 -8.11 -54.80
N PRO A 471 -4.21 -8.35 -55.72
CA PRO A 471 -4.79 -7.30 -56.57
C PRO A 471 -5.55 -6.23 -55.79
N ALA A 472 -6.06 -6.55 -54.59
CA ALA A 472 -6.77 -5.60 -53.73
C ALA A 472 -5.84 -4.49 -53.19
N LEU A 473 -4.65 -4.85 -52.68
CA LEU A 473 -3.64 -3.89 -52.22
C LEU A 473 -3.18 -2.98 -53.37
N ARG A 474 -3.04 -3.56 -54.57
CA ARG A 474 -2.65 -2.82 -55.77
C ARG A 474 -3.71 -1.79 -56.18
N ALA A 475 -4.98 -2.20 -56.20
CA ALA A 475 -6.08 -1.31 -56.53
C ALA A 475 -6.22 -0.15 -55.53
N GLU A 476 -6.05 -0.41 -54.24
CA GLU A 476 -6.09 0.62 -53.18
C GLU A 476 -4.90 1.60 -53.30
N LEU A 477 -3.69 1.08 -53.54
CA LEU A 477 -2.50 1.92 -53.78
C LEU A 477 -2.67 2.85 -54.98
N ASP A 478 -3.15 2.32 -56.10
CA ASP A 478 -3.32 3.10 -57.34
C ASP A 478 -4.45 4.14 -57.17
N ALA A 479 -5.52 3.84 -56.41
CA ALA A 479 -6.58 4.80 -56.07
C ALA A 479 -6.08 5.94 -55.16
N LEU A 480 -5.29 5.64 -54.13
CA LEU A 480 -4.74 6.63 -53.22
C LEU A 480 -3.70 7.53 -53.93
N ARG A 481 -2.87 6.96 -54.81
CA ARG A 481 -1.95 7.74 -55.67
C ARG A 481 -2.70 8.72 -56.57
N ALA A 482 -3.77 8.26 -57.21
CA ALA A 482 -4.59 9.13 -58.05
C ALA A 482 -5.27 10.28 -57.27
N ALA A 483 -5.57 10.08 -55.98
CA ALA A 483 -6.09 11.13 -55.11
C ALA A 483 -5.01 12.15 -54.69
N VAL A 484 -3.77 11.69 -54.45
CA VAL A 484 -2.61 12.53 -54.08
C VAL A 484 -2.06 13.32 -55.27
N ASP A 485 -2.15 12.78 -56.49
CA ASP A 485 -1.67 13.42 -57.74
C ASP A 485 -2.67 14.44 -58.35
N ALA A 486 -3.82 14.68 -57.70
CA ALA A 486 -4.75 15.74 -58.13
C ALA A 486 -4.13 17.13 -57.84
N PRO A 487 -4.22 18.11 -58.76
CA PRO A 487 -3.58 19.41 -58.57
C PRO A 487 -4.30 20.22 -57.49
N GLU A 488 -3.77 20.17 -56.26
CA GLU A 488 -4.14 21.10 -55.20
C GLU A 488 -3.30 22.39 -55.27
N ALA A 489 -4.01 23.50 -55.14
CA ALA A 489 -3.44 24.83 -55.13
C ALA A 489 -2.57 25.05 -53.88
N GLY A 490 -1.28 25.31 -54.11
CA GLY A 490 -0.42 26.12 -53.24
C GLY A 490 -0.12 25.57 -51.85
N ALA A 491 0.97 24.79 -51.74
CA ALA A 491 1.66 24.56 -50.47
C ALA A 491 3.15 24.90 -50.61
N HIS A 492 3.50 26.13 -50.28
CA HIS A 492 4.85 26.52 -49.89
C HIS A 492 4.81 26.93 -48.42
N ASP A 493 5.70 26.33 -47.62
CA ASP A 493 6.09 26.67 -46.24
C ASP A 493 5.00 27.19 -45.29
N SER A 494 4.55 26.35 -44.35
CA SER A 494 3.85 26.85 -43.17
C SER A 494 4.38 26.21 -41.90
N HIS A 495 5.15 27.01 -41.14
CA HIS A 495 5.16 26.89 -39.69
C HIS A 495 3.71 26.88 -39.18
N ASP A 496 3.36 25.87 -38.39
CA ASP A 496 2.01 25.68 -37.85
C ASP A 496 1.51 26.95 -37.12
N GLY A 497 0.40 27.49 -37.61
CA GLY A 497 0.08 28.93 -37.65
C GLY A 497 -0.47 29.59 -36.39
N ALA A 498 -0.36 28.98 -35.20
CA ALA A 498 -0.87 29.59 -33.97
C ALA A 498 0.02 30.75 -33.49
N VAL A 499 -0.57 31.92 -33.26
CA VAL A 499 0.12 33.12 -32.78
C VAL A 499 0.14 33.13 -31.24
N ILE A 500 1.33 33.16 -30.64
CA ILE A 500 1.50 33.05 -29.17
C ILE A 500 2.15 34.31 -28.63
N TYR A 501 1.52 34.93 -27.64
CA TYR A 501 2.03 36.13 -26.96
C TYR A 501 2.28 35.84 -25.47
N VAL A 502 3.26 36.50 -24.89
CA VAL A 502 3.64 36.35 -23.47
C VAL A 502 3.61 37.69 -22.77
N VAL A 503 3.00 37.74 -21.58
CA VAL A 503 3.08 38.86 -20.64
C VAL A 503 3.81 38.37 -19.40
N ALA A 504 4.92 39.02 -19.08
CA ALA A 504 5.72 38.68 -17.90
C ALA A 504 6.02 39.92 -17.06
N VAL A 505 6.12 39.72 -15.74
CA VAL A 505 6.60 40.75 -14.81
C VAL A 505 8.00 40.40 -14.33
N CYS A 506 8.85 41.41 -14.16
CA CYS A 506 10.22 41.20 -13.70
C CYS A 506 10.72 42.31 -12.78
N PHE A 507 11.68 41.95 -11.92
CA PHE A 507 12.51 42.89 -11.20
C PHE A 507 13.81 42.22 -10.78
N ASN A 508 14.93 42.71 -11.29
CA ASN A 508 16.26 42.17 -11.08
C ASN A 508 16.36 40.67 -11.39
N GLU A 509 15.98 40.30 -12.62
CA GLU A 509 15.94 38.93 -13.10
C GLU A 509 17.04 38.64 -14.14
N ALA A 510 18.12 39.44 -14.20
CA ALA A 510 19.17 39.30 -15.21
C ALA A 510 19.81 37.90 -15.22
N ALA A 511 19.78 37.20 -14.08
CA ALA A 511 20.28 35.84 -13.92
C ALA A 511 19.50 34.77 -14.70
N ILE A 512 18.17 34.92 -14.82
CA ILE A 512 17.27 33.91 -15.41
C ILE A 512 16.65 34.40 -16.72
N LEU A 513 16.57 35.72 -16.95
CA LEU A 513 15.93 36.34 -18.11
C LEU A 513 16.45 35.82 -19.46
N PRO A 514 17.77 35.58 -19.68
CA PRO A 514 18.24 35.00 -20.94
C PRO A 514 17.64 33.61 -21.22
N PHE A 515 17.49 32.77 -20.19
CA PHE A 515 16.85 31.46 -20.34
C PHE A 515 15.36 31.58 -20.63
N PHE A 516 14.69 32.53 -19.99
CA PHE A 516 13.28 32.82 -20.21
C PHE A 516 12.99 33.23 -21.65
N LEU A 517 13.79 34.16 -22.19
CA LEU A 517 13.63 34.65 -23.56
C LEU A 517 13.93 33.54 -24.58
N ASP A 518 14.98 32.74 -24.39
CA ASP A 518 15.24 31.57 -25.26
C ASP A 518 14.10 30.55 -25.21
N HIS A 519 13.50 30.30 -24.04
CA HIS A 519 12.40 29.35 -23.92
C HIS A 519 11.14 29.84 -24.63
N TYR A 520 10.70 31.07 -24.39
CA TYR A 520 9.44 31.55 -24.97
C TYR A 520 9.58 32.00 -26.42
N ILE A 521 10.70 32.62 -26.82
CA ILE A 521 10.90 33.08 -28.21
C ILE A 521 11.36 31.91 -29.09
N ASN A 522 12.39 31.17 -28.69
CA ASN A 522 13.02 30.18 -29.57
C ASN A 522 12.38 28.78 -29.45
N PHE A 523 12.08 28.30 -28.23
CA PHE A 523 11.48 26.97 -28.06
C PHE A 523 9.96 26.96 -28.30
N LEU A 524 9.21 27.90 -27.70
CA LEU A 524 7.76 28.01 -27.92
C LEU A 524 7.42 28.71 -29.25
N GLY A 525 8.23 29.68 -29.69
CA GLY A 525 7.97 30.44 -30.91
C GLY A 525 7.03 31.63 -30.70
N ALA A 526 7.03 32.24 -29.51
CA ALA A 526 6.23 33.42 -29.22
C ALA A 526 6.62 34.59 -30.13
N LYS A 527 5.60 35.28 -30.66
CA LYS A 527 5.78 36.41 -31.58
C LYS A 527 5.99 37.74 -30.86
N LYS A 528 5.57 37.80 -29.60
CA LYS A 528 5.73 38.98 -28.74
C LYS A 528 5.87 38.56 -27.28
N VAL A 529 6.77 39.23 -26.57
CA VAL A 529 6.94 39.15 -25.11
C VAL A 529 6.83 40.55 -24.53
N VAL A 530 5.76 40.85 -23.81
CA VAL A 530 5.60 42.12 -23.09
C VAL A 530 6.16 41.96 -21.69
N LEU A 531 7.27 42.63 -21.43
CA LEU A 531 8.01 42.51 -20.17
C LEU A 531 7.79 43.77 -19.31
N HIS A 532 7.04 43.62 -18.23
CA HIS A 532 6.79 44.69 -17.25
C HIS A 532 7.92 44.70 -16.21
N ASP A 533 8.85 45.65 -16.36
CA ASP A 533 9.97 45.82 -15.46
C ASP A 533 9.65 46.83 -14.35
N GLY A 534 9.72 46.36 -13.11
CA GLY A 534 9.56 47.16 -11.90
C GLY A 534 10.73 48.09 -11.56
N GLY A 535 11.58 48.46 -12.54
CA GLY A 535 12.74 49.32 -12.38
C GLY A 535 14.02 48.58 -11.99
N SER A 536 14.38 47.53 -12.72
CA SER A 536 15.58 46.71 -12.48
C SER A 536 16.87 47.51 -12.59
N THR A 537 17.89 47.09 -11.83
CA THR A 537 19.21 47.73 -11.73
C THR A 537 20.38 46.76 -11.95
N ASP A 538 20.09 45.54 -12.39
CA ASP A 538 21.05 44.43 -12.50
C ASP A 538 21.42 44.04 -13.95
N GLY A 539 21.03 44.85 -14.94
CA GLY A 539 21.26 44.54 -16.36
C GLY A 539 20.05 43.95 -17.09
N THR A 540 18.90 43.80 -16.42
CA THR A 540 17.67 43.23 -16.99
C THR A 540 17.22 43.96 -18.27
N ALA A 541 17.22 45.30 -18.27
CA ALA A 541 16.77 46.10 -19.43
C ALA A 541 17.71 45.94 -20.64
N GLU A 542 19.02 45.89 -20.41
CA GLU A 542 20.04 45.68 -21.43
C GLU A 542 20.00 44.28 -22.04
N ILE A 543 19.52 43.28 -21.29
CA ILE A 543 19.28 41.93 -21.81
C ILE A 543 18.01 41.93 -22.66
N ALA A 544 16.91 42.52 -22.17
CA ALA A 544 15.63 42.61 -22.87
C ALA A 544 15.78 43.29 -24.24
N ALA A 545 16.52 44.40 -24.30
CA ALA A 545 16.75 45.18 -25.52
C ALA A 545 17.47 44.42 -26.65
N ARG A 546 18.06 43.25 -26.38
CA ARG A 546 18.72 42.40 -27.39
C ARG A 546 17.75 41.59 -28.24
N TYR A 547 16.49 41.49 -27.80
CA TYR A 547 15.49 40.64 -28.44
C TYR A 547 14.40 41.53 -29.07
N PRO A 548 14.26 41.54 -30.41
CA PRO A 548 13.29 42.39 -31.09
C PRO A 548 11.83 42.04 -30.79
N GLU A 549 11.55 40.82 -30.34
CA GLU A 549 10.21 40.36 -29.92
C GLU A 549 9.79 40.91 -28.55
N VAL A 550 10.73 41.53 -27.81
CA VAL A 550 10.47 42.02 -26.45
C VAL A 550 10.00 43.47 -26.47
N GLU A 551 8.81 43.70 -25.95
CA GLU A 551 8.28 45.02 -25.63
C GLU A 551 8.49 45.30 -24.14
N LEU A 552 9.47 46.16 -23.83
CA LEU A 552 9.80 46.50 -22.45
C LEU A 552 8.93 47.65 -21.94
N VAL A 553 8.13 47.38 -20.90
CA VAL A 553 7.33 48.38 -20.20
C VAL A 553 7.97 48.67 -18.85
N VAL A 554 8.71 49.78 -18.75
CA VAL A 554 9.37 50.17 -17.50
C VAL A 554 8.44 51.02 -16.65
N LYS A 555 8.06 50.50 -15.48
CA LYS A 555 7.34 51.26 -14.46
C LYS A 555 8.18 51.27 -13.18
N VAL A 556 8.86 52.40 -12.93
CA VAL A 556 9.65 52.58 -11.71
C VAL A 556 8.70 52.74 -10.53
N SER A 557 8.40 51.63 -9.85
CA SER A 557 7.74 51.65 -8.54
C SER A 557 8.79 51.51 -7.45
N GLU A 558 8.82 52.43 -6.48
CA GLU A 558 9.70 52.31 -5.31
C GLU A 558 9.32 51.09 -4.46
N LYS A 559 8.04 50.68 -4.49
CA LYS A 559 7.50 49.61 -3.65
C LYS A 559 6.92 48.45 -4.48
N LEU A 560 7.12 47.23 -4.01
CA LEU A 560 6.47 46.01 -4.52
C LEU A 560 5.05 45.93 -3.94
N ASP A 561 4.05 46.03 -4.81
CA ASP A 561 2.62 45.95 -4.48
C ASP A 561 1.95 44.82 -5.27
N ASP A 562 1.54 43.75 -4.58
CA ASP A 562 0.92 42.57 -5.21
C ASP A 562 -0.41 42.90 -5.92
N ARG A 563 -1.09 44.00 -5.55
CA ARG A 563 -2.32 44.43 -6.22
C ARG A 563 -2.03 45.01 -7.60
N GLU A 564 -0.92 45.74 -7.73
CA GLU A 564 -0.47 46.26 -9.03
C GLU A 564 -0.01 45.13 -9.94
N LEU A 565 0.75 44.16 -9.40
CA LEU A 565 1.18 42.98 -10.15
C LEU A 565 0.00 42.13 -10.61
N MET A 566 -1.04 41.99 -9.79
CA MET A 566 -2.29 41.32 -10.17
C MET A 566 -3.04 42.10 -11.26
N ALA A 567 -3.10 43.44 -11.16
CA ALA A 567 -3.73 44.27 -12.18
C ALA A 567 -3.04 44.13 -13.54
N ILE A 568 -1.70 44.11 -13.57
CA ILE A 568 -0.94 43.87 -14.81
C ILE A 568 -1.33 42.51 -15.42
N ARG A 569 -1.35 41.44 -14.62
CA ARG A 569 -1.68 40.08 -15.08
C ARG A 569 -3.13 39.91 -15.53
N ASN A 570 -4.04 40.78 -15.11
CA ASN A 570 -5.45 40.75 -15.53
C ASN A 570 -5.77 41.71 -16.68
N GLU A 571 -4.99 42.78 -16.89
CA GLU A 571 -5.33 43.83 -17.87
C GLU A 571 -4.41 43.87 -19.09
N GLU A 572 -3.12 43.58 -18.95
CA GLU A 572 -2.15 43.83 -20.03
C GLU A 572 -2.41 43.00 -21.28
N TRP A 573 -2.68 41.70 -21.09
CA TRP A 573 -2.89 40.76 -22.19
C TRP A 573 -4.12 41.10 -23.04
N LYS A 574 -5.09 41.86 -22.48
CA LYS A 574 -6.33 42.24 -23.18
C LYS A 574 -6.06 43.12 -24.40
N LYS A 575 -4.96 43.88 -24.40
CA LYS A 575 -4.54 44.70 -25.54
C LYS A 575 -4.25 43.88 -26.80
N TYR A 576 -3.95 42.60 -26.63
CA TYR A 576 -3.53 41.68 -27.69
C TYR A 576 -4.49 40.52 -27.89
N ARG A 577 -5.68 40.58 -27.27
CA ARG A 577 -6.66 39.49 -27.27
C ARG A 577 -7.03 39.04 -28.67
N ASP A 578 -7.14 39.98 -29.60
CA ASP A 578 -7.56 39.71 -30.98
C ASP A 578 -6.36 39.40 -31.90
N ASP A 579 -5.13 39.53 -31.40
CA ASP A 579 -3.88 39.36 -32.17
C ASP A 579 -3.18 38.03 -31.90
N CYS A 580 -3.67 37.22 -30.96
CA CYS A 580 -3.04 35.95 -30.59
C CYS A 580 -4.06 34.82 -30.37
N ASP A 581 -3.62 33.60 -30.60
CA ASP A 581 -4.37 32.36 -30.35
C ASP A 581 -4.20 31.85 -28.93
N TRP A 582 -3.05 32.11 -28.33
CA TRP A 582 -2.67 31.69 -26.99
C TRP A 582 -1.93 32.82 -26.27
N MET A 583 -2.32 33.03 -25.03
CA MET A 583 -1.70 33.99 -24.12
C MET A 583 -1.00 33.24 -23.00
N VAL A 584 0.24 33.64 -22.69
CA VAL A 584 0.96 33.21 -21.50
C VAL A 584 1.10 34.39 -20.54
N VAL A 585 0.70 34.24 -19.29
CA VAL A 585 0.89 35.23 -18.22
C VAL A 585 1.65 34.59 -17.07
N CYS A 586 2.89 35.01 -16.83
CA CYS A 586 3.78 34.35 -15.88
C CYS A 586 4.80 35.29 -15.22
N ASP A 587 5.52 34.78 -14.24
CA ASP A 587 6.76 35.38 -13.75
C ASP A 587 7.95 34.96 -14.63
N VAL A 588 9.03 35.75 -14.65
CA VAL A 588 10.23 35.41 -15.45
C VAL A 588 10.93 34.13 -14.98
N ASP A 589 10.69 33.70 -13.74
CA ASP A 589 11.17 32.41 -13.25
C ASP A 589 10.19 31.23 -13.47
N GLU A 590 9.04 31.44 -14.13
CA GLU A 590 8.02 30.40 -14.41
C GLU A 590 8.02 29.97 -15.89
N PHE A 591 8.22 28.67 -16.14
CA PHE A 591 8.38 28.11 -17.48
C PHE A 591 7.32 27.04 -17.76
N VAL A 592 6.38 27.33 -18.67
CA VAL A 592 5.45 26.31 -19.20
C VAL A 592 6.22 25.34 -20.08
N TYR A 593 6.24 24.06 -19.74
CA TYR A 593 7.07 23.04 -20.38
C TYR A 593 6.29 21.79 -20.77
N HIS A 594 6.59 21.31 -21.98
CA HIS A 594 6.28 19.97 -22.49
C HIS A 594 7.26 19.67 -23.64
N PRO A 595 7.74 18.44 -23.84
CA PRO A 595 8.69 18.13 -24.92
C PRO A 595 8.16 18.45 -26.32
N GLN A 596 6.83 18.40 -26.50
CA GLN A 596 6.12 18.76 -27.73
C GLN A 596 5.15 19.94 -27.51
N LEU A 597 5.59 20.96 -26.77
CA LEU A 597 4.73 22.05 -26.28
C LEU A 597 3.87 22.70 -27.37
N ARG A 598 4.48 23.09 -28.49
CA ARG A 598 3.76 23.76 -29.59
C ARG A 598 2.76 22.82 -30.30
N ALA A 599 3.12 21.56 -30.51
CA ALA A 599 2.23 20.57 -31.12
C ALA A 599 1.00 20.32 -30.24
N LYS A 600 1.17 20.25 -28.91
CA LYS A 600 0.04 20.12 -27.97
C LYS A 600 -0.87 21.34 -27.94
N LEU A 601 -0.34 22.55 -28.15
CA LEU A 601 -1.18 23.74 -28.28
C LEU A 601 -2.02 23.73 -29.57
N ALA A 602 -1.48 23.20 -30.67
CA ALA A 602 -2.23 23.02 -31.92
C ALA A 602 -3.34 21.95 -31.75
N GLU A 603 -3.05 20.84 -31.06
CA GLU A 603 -4.04 19.83 -30.65
C GLU A 603 -5.16 20.44 -29.81
N PHE A 604 -4.81 21.17 -28.75
CA PHE A 604 -5.80 21.85 -27.91
C PHE A 604 -6.68 22.84 -28.66
N LYS A 605 -6.11 23.55 -29.64
CA LYS A 605 -6.90 24.45 -30.49
C LYS A 605 -7.91 23.69 -31.34
N ARG A 606 -7.53 22.54 -31.91
CA ARG A 606 -8.43 21.64 -32.66
C ARG A 606 -9.53 21.07 -31.76
N ASP A 607 -9.17 20.71 -30.53
CA ASP A 607 -10.10 20.12 -29.56
C ASP A 607 -10.96 21.17 -28.83
N GLY A 608 -10.76 22.46 -29.12
CA GLY A 608 -11.47 23.57 -28.48
C GLY A 608 -11.14 23.74 -27.00
N VAL A 609 -10.02 23.22 -26.52
CA VAL A 609 -9.51 23.46 -25.16
C VAL A 609 -9.07 24.92 -25.08
N THR A 610 -9.58 25.64 -24.08
CA THR A 610 -9.27 27.07 -23.88
C THR A 610 -8.42 27.30 -22.63
N LEU A 611 -8.29 26.33 -21.74
CA LEU A 611 -7.50 26.43 -20.51
C LEU A 611 -6.71 25.14 -20.22
N PRO A 612 -5.52 24.96 -20.83
CA PRO A 612 -4.63 23.85 -20.50
C PRO A 612 -4.28 23.81 -19.01
N MET A 613 -4.37 22.62 -18.42
CA MET A 613 -4.01 22.38 -17.03
C MET A 613 -2.50 22.17 -16.89
N VAL A 614 -1.92 22.78 -15.85
CA VAL A 614 -0.46 22.83 -15.61
C VAL A 614 -0.12 22.29 -14.21
N GLU A 615 0.81 21.35 -14.13
CA GLU A 615 1.36 20.81 -12.88
C GLU A 615 2.63 21.57 -12.46
N GLY A 616 2.69 22.06 -11.23
CA GLY A 616 3.74 22.96 -10.75
C GLY A 616 4.88 22.31 -9.99
N PHE A 617 6.11 22.73 -10.31
CA PHE A 617 7.34 22.23 -9.70
C PHE A 617 8.28 23.36 -9.32
N GLU A 618 8.84 23.30 -8.11
CA GLU A 618 9.95 24.14 -7.68
C GLU A 618 11.26 23.47 -8.14
N MET A 619 12.05 24.17 -8.96
CA MET A 619 13.26 23.62 -9.58
C MET A 619 14.51 24.00 -8.80
N LEU A 620 15.34 23.01 -8.48
CA LEU A 620 16.46 23.13 -7.54
C LEU A 620 17.81 22.96 -8.25
N SER A 621 18.75 23.88 -7.99
CA SER A 621 20.12 23.77 -8.47
C SER A 621 21.15 24.06 -7.39
N LYS A 622 22.16 23.19 -7.25
CA LYS A 622 23.23 23.41 -6.26
C LYS A 622 24.14 24.58 -6.65
N GLU A 623 24.25 24.85 -7.94
CA GLU A 623 25.12 25.86 -8.51
C GLU A 623 24.32 26.77 -9.44
N HIS A 624 24.69 28.06 -9.45
CA HIS A 624 24.04 29.02 -10.31
C HIS A 624 24.33 28.70 -11.78
N PRO A 625 23.32 28.47 -12.63
CA PRO A 625 23.55 28.07 -14.01
C PRO A 625 24.14 29.23 -14.82
N ARG A 626 25.08 28.92 -15.72
CA ARG A 626 25.54 29.89 -16.73
C ARG A 626 24.67 29.80 -17.98
N HIS A 627 24.14 30.91 -18.48
CA HIS A 627 23.44 30.90 -19.76
C HIS A 627 24.40 30.59 -20.92
N VAL A 628 23.94 29.73 -21.82
CA VAL A 628 24.62 29.41 -23.08
C VAL A 628 23.57 29.56 -24.17
N PRO A 629 23.74 30.46 -25.16
CA PRO A 629 22.76 30.66 -26.22
C PRO A 629 22.38 29.36 -26.92
N GLY A 630 21.08 29.15 -27.15
CA GLY A 630 20.55 27.93 -27.77
C GLY A 630 20.50 26.71 -26.86
N ARG A 631 20.78 26.86 -25.56
CA ARG A 631 20.56 25.84 -24.53
C ARG A 631 19.50 26.30 -23.55
N TYR A 632 18.61 25.39 -23.18
CA TYR A 632 17.48 25.69 -22.30
C TYR A 632 17.80 25.35 -20.84
N VAL A 633 17.17 26.07 -19.91
CA VAL A 633 17.41 25.87 -18.47
C VAL A 633 17.05 24.45 -18.01
N TRP A 634 16.00 23.86 -18.59
CA TRP A 634 15.55 22.50 -18.30
C TRP A 634 16.44 21.40 -18.90
N GLU A 635 17.40 21.71 -19.77
CA GLU A 635 18.44 20.75 -20.16
C GLU A 635 19.50 20.61 -19.06
N ARG A 636 19.64 21.62 -18.19
CA ARG A 636 20.70 21.69 -17.16
C ARG A 636 20.18 21.50 -15.74
N ILE A 637 19.02 22.07 -15.44
CA ILE A 637 18.36 21.97 -14.13
C ILE A 637 17.07 21.19 -14.33
N GLN A 638 17.19 19.89 -14.09
CA GLN A 638 16.11 18.92 -14.23
C GLN A 638 15.51 18.51 -12.90
N THR A 639 16.20 18.77 -11.80
CA THR A 639 15.81 18.34 -10.46
C THR A 639 14.82 19.32 -9.84
N GLY A 640 13.68 18.83 -9.36
CA GLY A 640 12.66 19.67 -8.72
C GLY A 640 11.69 18.90 -7.84
N THR A 641 10.85 19.63 -7.11
CA THR A 641 9.85 19.11 -6.16
C THR A 641 8.45 19.60 -6.53
N PRO A 642 7.41 18.74 -6.54
CA PRO A 642 6.05 19.17 -6.80
C PRO A 642 5.58 20.13 -5.70
N ASN A 643 4.89 21.19 -6.08
CA ASN A 643 4.31 22.16 -5.15
C ASN A 643 2.93 22.62 -5.69
N PRO A 644 1.92 21.74 -5.61
CA PRO A 644 0.63 21.95 -6.25
C PRO A 644 -0.14 23.12 -5.64
N GLN A 645 0.07 23.40 -4.35
CA GLN A 645 -0.59 24.48 -3.62
C GLN A 645 -0.30 25.87 -4.20
N TYR A 646 0.91 26.09 -4.73
CA TYR A 646 1.36 27.41 -5.20
C TYR A 646 1.62 27.47 -6.71
N TYR A 647 1.92 26.36 -7.38
CA TYR A 647 2.44 26.38 -8.76
C TYR A 647 1.61 25.61 -9.79
N ASN A 648 0.48 25.00 -9.43
CA ASN A 648 -0.55 24.56 -10.39
C ASN A 648 -1.31 25.77 -10.98
N LYS A 649 -0.55 26.75 -11.42
CA LYS A 649 -1.01 28.06 -11.87
C LYS A 649 -1.36 27.95 -13.35
N ASN A 650 -2.56 28.40 -13.70
CA ASN A 650 -2.96 28.47 -15.10
C ASN A 650 -2.20 29.61 -15.79
N LEU A 651 -1.04 29.31 -16.35
CA LEU A 651 -0.16 30.28 -16.99
C LEU A 651 -0.49 30.53 -18.47
N ILE A 652 -1.10 29.55 -19.14
CA ILE A 652 -1.40 29.60 -20.58
C ILE A 652 -2.90 29.38 -20.82
N PHE A 653 -3.50 30.20 -21.68
CA PHE A 653 -4.93 30.17 -21.96
C PHE A 653 -5.27 30.79 -23.33
N ASP A 654 -6.43 30.44 -23.88
CA ASP A 654 -6.99 31.10 -25.06
C ASP A 654 -7.57 32.47 -24.64
N PRO A 655 -7.15 33.59 -25.24
CA PRO A 655 -7.54 34.93 -24.82
C PRO A 655 -9.03 35.24 -25.01
N LYS A 656 -9.82 34.32 -25.59
CA LYS A 656 -11.29 34.40 -25.61
C LYS A 656 -11.94 34.19 -24.24
N ILE A 657 -11.23 33.60 -23.27
CA ILE A 657 -11.70 33.52 -21.88
C ILE A 657 -11.17 34.70 -21.07
N GLU A 658 -11.90 35.11 -20.03
CA GLU A 658 -11.34 35.97 -19.00
C GLU A 658 -10.67 35.11 -17.95
N ILE A 659 -9.36 35.25 -17.73
CA ILE A 659 -8.63 34.42 -16.77
C ILE A 659 -8.92 34.81 -15.31
N ASN A 660 -9.04 36.11 -15.00
CA ASN A 660 -9.32 36.66 -13.66
C ASN A 660 -8.45 36.06 -12.54
N TYR A 661 -7.14 36.33 -12.54
CA TYR A 661 -6.26 35.98 -11.44
C TYR A 661 -6.70 36.65 -10.13
N LEU A 662 -6.67 35.88 -9.04
CA LEU A 662 -6.92 36.35 -7.69
C LEU A 662 -5.63 36.88 -7.06
N LEU A 663 -5.74 37.45 -5.86
CA LEU A 663 -4.59 38.00 -5.13
C LEU A 663 -3.50 36.92 -4.92
N GLY A 664 -2.25 37.28 -5.22
CA GLY A 664 -1.11 36.36 -5.25
C GLY A 664 -0.96 35.58 -6.57
N CYS A 665 -1.96 35.64 -7.46
CA CYS A 665 -1.95 35.07 -8.81
C CYS A 665 -1.71 33.55 -8.89
N HIS A 666 -1.73 32.83 -7.77
CA HIS A 666 -1.63 31.36 -7.73
C HIS A 666 -2.93 30.66 -8.15
N THR A 667 -4.06 31.37 -8.06
CA THR A 667 -5.39 30.90 -8.44
C THR A 667 -6.06 31.92 -9.35
N CYS A 668 -7.03 31.44 -10.13
CA CYS A 668 -7.80 32.25 -11.08
C CYS A 668 -9.28 31.84 -11.08
N ALA A 669 -10.14 32.76 -11.50
CA ALA A 669 -11.60 32.56 -11.58
C ALA A 669 -12.07 32.73 -13.04
N PRO A 670 -11.72 31.79 -13.93
CA PRO A 670 -11.90 32.00 -15.35
C PRO A 670 -13.38 32.02 -15.75
N THR A 671 -13.75 32.90 -16.66
CA THR A 671 -15.13 33.04 -17.18
C THR A 671 -15.15 33.08 -18.71
N GLY A 672 -16.31 32.79 -19.31
CA GLY A 672 -16.46 32.63 -20.76
C GLY A 672 -16.46 31.15 -21.19
N PRO A 673 -16.05 30.82 -22.43
CA PRO A 673 -16.07 29.45 -22.96
C PRO A 673 -14.90 28.61 -22.41
N VAL A 674 -14.89 28.34 -21.10
CA VAL A 674 -13.81 27.62 -20.42
C VAL A 674 -13.94 26.11 -20.66
N LYS A 675 -12.98 25.53 -21.40
CA LYS A 675 -12.78 24.10 -21.58
C LYS A 675 -11.36 23.75 -21.15
N ARG A 676 -11.24 22.93 -20.10
CA ARG A 676 -9.95 22.48 -19.56
C ARG A 676 -9.46 21.23 -20.31
N SER A 677 -8.14 21.02 -20.35
CA SER A 677 -7.57 19.75 -20.81
C SER A 677 -7.89 18.63 -19.82
N GLU A 678 -7.91 17.38 -20.30
CA GLU A 678 -7.98 16.21 -19.44
C GLU A 678 -6.65 16.01 -18.69
N GLY A 679 -6.67 16.20 -17.38
CA GLY A 679 -5.48 16.10 -16.54
C GLY A 679 -4.43 17.19 -16.78
N PHE A 680 -3.34 17.12 -16.02
CA PHE A 680 -2.20 18.03 -16.16
C PHE A 680 -1.31 17.61 -17.33
N VAL A 681 -1.34 18.39 -18.41
CA VAL A 681 -0.57 18.10 -19.63
C VAL A 681 0.74 18.87 -19.67
N PHE A 682 0.74 20.11 -19.16
CA PHE A 682 1.94 20.93 -19.10
C PHE A 682 2.54 20.94 -17.70
N ARG A 683 3.84 21.24 -17.62
CA ARG A 683 4.55 21.48 -16.36
C ARG A 683 4.86 22.96 -16.22
N ASN A 684 4.70 23.53 -15.04
CA ASN A 684 5.25 24.83 -14.67
C ASN A 684 6.56 24.58 -13.91
N LEU A 685 7.68 24.79 -14.58
CA LEU A 685 9.02 24.68 -14.00
C LEU A 685 9.40 26.04 -13.39
N HIS A 686 9.32 26.15 -12.06
CA HIS A 686 9.61 27.39 -11.33
C HIS A 686 11.08 27.44 -10.91
N TYR A 687 11.90 28.21 -11.64
CA TYR A 687 13.35 28.32 -11.47
C TYR A 687 13.78 29.41 -10.50
N ARG A 688 13.14 29.45 -9.33
CA ARG A 688 13.48 30.41 -8.29
C ARG A 688 14.70 29.99 -7.47
N MET A 689 14.94 28.68 -7.29
CA MET A 689 16.02 28.12 -6.45
C MET A 689 17.31 27.82 -7.23
N LEU A 690 17.81 28.80 -8.00
CA LEU A 690 19.01 28.64 -8.85
C LEU A 690 20.32 28.38 -8.09
N SER A 691 20.43 28.92 -6.87
CA SER A 691 21.46 28.61 -5.88
C SER A 691 21.06 29.20 -4.54
N HIS A 692 21.64 28.71 -3.43
CA HIS A 692 21.38 29.25 -2.08
C HIS A 692 21.66 30.76 -2.00
N ASP A 693 22.81 31.21 -2.48
CA ASP A 693 23.18 32.63 -2.44
C ASP A 693 22.24 33.48 -3.32
N HIS A 694 21.82 32.96 -4.49
CA HIS A 694 20.91 33.67 -5.38
C HIS A 694 19.54 33.90 -4.72
N ILE A 695 18.93 32.86 -4.14
CA ILE A 695 17.59 33.00 -3.54
C ILE A 695 17.60 33.93 -2.33
N VAL A 696 18.65 33.88 -1.50
CA VAL A 696 18.82 34.78 -0.35
C VAL A 696 18.91 36.23 -0.82
N GLN A 697 19.77 36.52 -1.80
CA GLN A 697 19.97 37.89 -2.30
C GLN A 697 18.76 38.43 -3.08
N LYS A 698 18.08 37.58 -3.86
CA LYS A 698 16.82 37.93 -4.55
C LYS A 698 15.74 38.30 -3.53
N SER A 699 15.62 37.49 -2.47
CA SER A 699 14.59 37.66 -1.45
C SER A 699 14.84 38.86 -0.53
N LEU A 700 16.11 39.14 -0.19
CA LEU A 700 16.50 40.36 0.53
C LEU A 700 16.08 41.64 -0.22
N ARG A 701 16.35 41.69 -1.54
CA ARG A 701 15.97 42.83 -2.40
C ARG A 701 14.46 43.00 -2.51
N ALA A 702 13.72 41.91 -2.69
CA ALA A 702 12.26 41.94 -2.74
C ALA A 702 11.64 42.36 -1.39
N ALA A 703 12.15 41.83 -0.28
CA ALA A 703 11.68 42.15 1.07
C ALA A 703 11.86 43.64 1.42
N ALA A 704 12.97 44.25 0.98
CA ALA A 704 13.24 45.68 1.18
C ALA A 704 12.22 46.60 0.49
N ARG A 705 11.62 46.14 -0.61
CA ARG A 705 10.67 46.91 -1.42
C ARG A 705 9.21 46.70 -1.04
N LEU A 706 8.87 45.77 -0.14
CA LEU A 706 7.46 45.48 0.18
C LEU A 706 6.69 46.76 0.54
N SER A 707 5.55 46.96 -0.13
CA SER A 707 4.63 48.06 0.14
C SER A 707 4.09 47.99 1.58
N ASP A 708 3.52 49.11 2.06
CA ASP A 708 2.92 49.12 3.40
C ASP A 708 1.70 48.19 3.46
N TRP A 709 0.95 48.09 2.37
CA TRP A 709 -0.17 47.17 2.25
C TRP A 709 0.30 45.71 2.32
N ASN A 710 1.38 45.36 1.61
CA ASN A 710 1.98 44.04 1.67
C ASN A 710 2.44 43.66 3.08
N LYS A 711 3.07 44.60 3.78
CA LYS A 711 3.50 44.40 5.17
C LYS A 711 2.30 44.19 6.11
N GLN A 712 1.23 44.97 5.96
CA GLN A 712 0.03 44.89 6.79
C GLN A 712 -0.77 43.60 6.56
N THR A 713 -0.88 43.14 5.31
CA THR A 713 -1.64 41.93 4.94
C THR A 713 -0.80 40.65 4.98
N ASN A 714 0.49 40.78 5.31
CA ASN A 714 1.47 39.71 5.25
C ASN A 714 1.66 39.09 3.83
N ALA A 715 1.24 39.79 2.77
CA ALA A 715 1.51 39.40 1.40
C ALA A 715 3.01 39.53 1.08
N GLY A 716 3.58 38.52 0.41
CA GLY A 716 5.03 38.44 0.15
C GLY A 716 5.88 38.01 1.36
N PHE A 717 5.28 37.39 2.39
CA PHE A 717 6.02 36.92 3.59
C PHE A 717 7.22 36.01 3.27
N HIS A 718 7.09 35.21 2.20
CA HIS A 718 8.11 34.26 1.77
C HIS A 718 9.42 34.96 1.36
N TYR A 719 9.39 36.24 0.93
CA TYR A 719 10.61 37.01 0.69
C TYR A 719 11.40 37.26 1.98
N ARG A 720 10.72 37.45 3.12
CA ARG A 720 11.40 37.60 4.42
C ARG A 720 11.95 36.27 4.93
N GLN A 721 11.23 35.17 4.71
CA GLN A 721 11.70 33.84 5.09
C GLN A 721 12.94 33.42 4.28
N ASN A 722 12.88 33.58 2.96
CA ASN A 722 13.97 33.18 2.07
C ASN A 722 15.21 34.06 2.22
N ALA A 723 15.06 35.32 2.63
CA ALA A 723 16.15 36.25 2.90
C ALA A 723 17.07 35.80 4.06
N VAL A 724 16.60 34.90 4.92
CA VAL A 724 17.36 34.37 6.07
C VAL A 724 17.46 32.84 6.05
N MET A 725 17.18 32.22 4.89
CA MET A 725 17.13 30.77 4.75
C MET A 725 18.48 30.13 5.09
N PRO A 726 18.54 29.22 6.09
CA PRO A 726 19.74 28.45 6.37
C PRO A 726 20.13 27.57 5.18
N ARG A 727 21.43 27.45 4.90
CA ARG A 727 21.92 26.59 3.82
C ARG A 727 21.56 25.11 4.03
N ALA A 728 21.40 24.70 5.28
CA ALA A 728 20.90 23.36 5.62
C ALA A 728 19.47 23.13 5.13
N ASP A 729 18.57 24.11 5.28
CA ASP A 729 17.18 23.99 4.81
C ASP A 729 17.11 24.02 3.29
N TYR A 730 17.91 24.86 2.63
CA TYR A 730 18.08 24.81 1.18
C TYR A 730 18.57 23.44 0.68
N ASN A 731 19.55 22.84 1.37
CA ASN A 731 20.04 21.50 1.02
C ASN A 731 18.98 20.40 1.27
N ARG A 732 18.13 20.54 2.30
CA ARG A 732 17.04 19.61 2.59
C ARG A 732 15.99 19.57 1.48
N MET A 733 15.79 20.66 0.74
CA MET A 733 14.88 20.69 -0.40
C MET A 733 15.23 19.66 -1.48
N PHE A 734 16.51 19.26 -1.59
CA PHE A 734 16.94 18.24 -2.56
C PHE A 734 16.53 16.81 -2.18
N VAL A 735 16.11 16.56 -0.94
CA VAL A 735 15.74 15.21 -0.46
C VAL A 735 14.49 14.66 -1.18
N PRO A 736 13.37 15.41 -1.27
CA PRO A 736 12.20 14.97 -2.04
C PRO A 736 12.31 15.23 -3.56
N ALA A 737 13.44 15.73 -4.06
CA ALA A 737 13.55 16.22 -5.43
C ALA A 737 13.91 15.11 -6.43
N PHE A 738 13.34 15.17 -7.64
CA PHE A 738 13.57 14.19 -8.70
C PHE A 738 13.69 14.86 -10.07
N ASN A 739 14.03 14.09 -11.12
CA ASN A 739 14.10 14.62 -12.48
C ASN A 739 12.68 14.90 -13.02
N VAL A 740 12.31 16.17 -13.08
CA VAL A 740 11.00 16.68 -13.51
C VAL A 740 10.91 16.80 -15.03
N VAL A 741 12.00 16.70 -15.80
CA VAL A 741 12.01 16.97 -17.25
C VAL A 741 12.05 15.68 -18.07
N ALA A 742 12.54 14.58 -17.49
CA ALA A 742 12.44 13.26 -18.10
C ALA A 742 10.97 12.80 -18.22
N PRO A 743 10.62 11.99 -19.25
CA PRO A 743 9.37 11.22 -19.21
C PRO A 743 9.37 10.42 -17.91
N ARG A 744 8.24 10.33 -17.20
CA ARG A 744 8.13 9.62 -15.92
C ARG A 744 8.55 8.16 -16.11
N ARG A 745 9.84 7.86 -16.01
CA ARG A 745 10.32 6.60 -15.45
C ARG A 745 10.05 6.73 -13.97
N ARG A 746 9.23 5.84 -13.41
CA ARG A 746 9.05 5.71 -11.97
C ARG A 746 10.46 5.73 -11.34
N PRO A 747 10.82 6.76 -10.55
CA PRO A 747 12.10 6.75 -9.85
C PRO A 747 12.06 5.56 -8.88
N ALA A 748 13.10 4.74 -8.93
CA ALA A 748 13.35 3.77 -7.88
C ALA A 748 13.56 4.56 -6.58
N LEU A 749 12.55 4.52 -5.70
CA LEU A 749 12.69 4.90 -4.30
C LEU A 749 13.94 4.22 -3.75
N GLN A 750 14.84 4.98 -3.13
CA GLN A 750 15.76 4.41 -2.15
C GLN A 750 14.90 4.03 -0.94
N ARG A 751 14.75 2.72 -0.75
CA ARG A 751 13.78 2.11 0.18
C ARG A 751 14.43 1.86 1.54
N PRO A 752 13.83 2.31 2.65
CA PRO A 752 13.97 1.59 3.90
C PRO A 752 13.09 0.33 3.84
N VAL A 753 13.74 -0.84 3.90
CA VAL A 753 13.36 -2.18 4.44
C VAL A 753 11.94 -2.79 4.20
N PHE A 754 10.88 -2.05 3.86
CA PHE A 754 9.50 -2.58 3.74
C PHE A 754 8.83 -2.43 2.36
N ALA A 755 9.41 -1.65 1.44
CA ALA A 755 8.78 -1.35 0.14
C ALA A 755 8.65 -2.49 -0.90
N PRO A 756 9.43 -3.60 -0.88
CA PRO A 756 9.16 -4.75 -1.77
C PRO A 756 7.81 -5.41 -1.49
N LEU A 757 7.35 -5.37 -0.23
CA LEU A 757 6.11 -6.00 0.21
C LEU A 757 4.86 -5.22 -0.21
N VAL A 758 4.94 -3.89 -0.11
CA VAL A 758 3.87 -2.96 -0.50
C VAL A 758 3.64 -2.99 -2.01
N GLN A 759 4.70 -3.13 -2.81
CA GLN A 759 4.56 -3.24 -4.26
C GLN A 759 3.94 -4.57 -4.74
N HIS A 760 4.10 -5.66 -3.99
CA HIS A 760 3.47 -6.95 -4.31
C HIS A 760 1.97 -6.97 -3.99
N LEU A 761 1.52 -6.24 -2.95
CA LEU A 761 0.10 -6.14 -2.59
C LEU A 761 -0.68 -5.20 -3.52
N ILE A 762 -0.04 -4.13 -4.02
CA ILE A 762 -0.63 -3.19 -5.00
C ILE A 762 -0.86 -3.84 -6.37
N ALA A 763 -0.10 -4.88 -6.72
CA ALA A 763 -0.22 -5.58 -8.00
C ALA A 763 -1.44 -6.54 -8.07
N LEU A 764 -2.19 -6.73 -6.99
CA LEU A 764 -3.18 -7.81 -6.84
C LEU A 764 -4.67 -7.39 -6.85
N ASP A 765 -4.99 -6.11 -7.10
CA ASP A 765 -6.35 -5.60 -7.34
C ASP A 765 -7.45 -6.08 -6.34
N HIS A 766 -7.13 -6.11 -5.03
CA HIS A 766 -8.08 -6.43 -3.96
C HIS A 766 -7.88 -5.54 -2.71
N ASP A 767 -8.94 -5.39 -1.91
CA ASP A 767 -9.01 -4.56 -0.70
C ASP A 767 -7.78 -4.70 0.20
N ALA A 768 -7.02 -3.61 0.38
CA ALA A 768 -5.86 -3.56 1.26
C ALA A 768 -5.77 -2.23 2.00
N VAL A 769 -5.48 -2.30 3.30
CA VAL A 769 -5.06 -1.14 4.10
C VAL A 769 -3.57 -0.92 3.84
N CYS A 770 -3.24 0.15 3.11
CA CYS A 770 -1.86 0.59 2.93
C CYS A 770 -1.43 1.41 4.15
N VAL A 771 -0.37 0.95 4.82
CA VAL A 771 0.28 1.69 5.91
C VAL A 771 1.62 2.18 5.40
N GLU A 772 1.75 3.50 5.27
CA GLU A 772 3.02 4.15 4.96
C GLU A 772 3.55 4.83 6.22
N LEU A 773 4.82 4.58 6.55
CA LEU A 773 5.50 5.32 7.62
C LEU A 773 5.93 6.67 7.05
N GLY A 774 5.25 7.74 7.45
CA GLY A 774 5.58 9.11 7.11
C GLY A 774 6.09 9.86 8.34
N THR A 775 7.16 10.64 8.22
CA THR A 775 7.60 11.52 9.31
C THR A 775 6.74 12.78 9.33
N ASP A 776 6.13 13.12 10.47
CA ASP A 776 5.37 14.36 10.68
C ASP A 776 6.31 15.57 10.43
N PRO A 777 6.04 16.40 9.41
CA PRO A 777 6.91 17.51 9.04
C PRO A 777 7.02 18.62 10.10
N ALA A 778 6.14 18.66 11.10
CA ALA A 778 6.12 19.72 12.11
C ALA A 778 7.04 19.45 13.32
N ASN A 779 7.36 18.19 13.61
CA ASN A 779 8.07 17.79 14.84
C ASN A 779 9.08 16.64 14.63
N GLY A 780 9.09 15.97 13.46
CA GLY A 780 10.05 14.92 13.13
C GLY A 780 9.75 13.55 13.77
N SER A 781 8.58 13.34 14.37
CA SER A 781 8.15 12.01 14.81
C SER A 781 7.60 11.19 13.65
N THR A 782 7.93 9.90 13.61
CA THR A 782 7.38 8.93 12.67
C THR A 782 5.89 8.70 12.96
N GLU A 783 5.00 9.17 12.09
CA GLU A 783 3.55 8.94 12.16
C GLU A 783 3.07 7.97 11.05
N LEU A 784 1.95 7.32 11.34
CA LEU A 784 1.40 6.23 10.54
C LEU A 784 0.33 6.81 9.61
N LEU A 785 0.66 6.99 8.33
CA LEU A 785 -0.30 7.45 7.34
C LEU A 785 -1.02 6.21 6.77
N ALA A 786 -2.29 6.04 7.14
CA ALA A 786 -3.14 4.98 6.63
C ALA A 786 -3.91 5.47 5.40
N TRP A 787 -3.75 4.78 4.28
CA TRP A 787 -4.59 4.94 3.09
C TRP A 787 -5.67 3.87 3.11
N TYR A 788 -6.93 4.28 2.98
CA TYR A 788 -8.05 3.36 2.78
C TYR A 788 -8.27 3.17 1.28
N VAL A 789 -8.09 1.94 0.78
CA VAL A 789 -8.48 1.54 -0.57
C VAL A 789 -9.59 0.51 -0.43
N HIS A 790 -10.78 0.83 -0.92
CA HIS A 790 -11.89 -0.12 -1.00
C HIS A 790 -12.23 -0.39 -2.47
N SER A 791 -12.36 -1.67 -2.82
CA SER A 791 -12.89 -2.19 -4.07
C SER A 791 -14.37 -2.51 -3.86
N TYR A 792 -15.26 -1.69 -4.43
CA TYR A 792 -16.67 -2.06 -4.59
C TYR A 792 -16.89 -2.47 -6.05
N GLY A 793 -17.10 -3.76 -6.30
CA GLY A 793 -17.46 -4.28 -7.63
C GLY A 793 -16.40 -4.06 -8.73
N GLY A 794 -15.11 -3.99 -8.39
CA GLY A 794 -14.03 -3.78 -9.37
C GLY A 794 -13.71 -2.31 -9.68
N SER A 795 -14.21 -1.35 -8.87
CA SER A 795 -13.89 0.07 -9.01
C SER A 795 -13.11 0.61 -7.82
N LEU A 796 -12.04 1.35 -8.11
CA LEU A 796 -11.11 1.96 -7.16
C LEU A 796 -11.69 3.27 -6.60
N VAL A 797 -11.83 3.38 -5.27
CA VAL A 797 -12.15 4.67 -4.61
C VAL A 797 -10.91 5.18 -3.86
N THR A 798 -10.33 6.28 -4.35
CA THR A 798 -9.23 7.01 -3.67
C THR A 798 -9.78 8.29 -3.04
N VAL A 799 -9.56 8.48 -1.74
CA VAL A 799 -9.87 9.74 -1.05
C VAL A 799 -8.58 10.51 -0.80
N GLU A 800 -8.44 11.68 -1.42
CA GLU A 800 -7.32 12.58 -1.14
C GLU A 800 -7.53 13.34 0.19
N PRO A 801 -6.47 13.57 0.99
CA PRO A 801 -6.58 14.22 2.31
C PRO A 801 -7.02 15.70 2.31
N GLU A 802 -7.05 16.38 1.16
CA GLU A 802 -7.01 17.85 1.12
C GLU A 802 -8.35 18.61 1.11
N ALA A 803 -9.52 17.96 1.14
CA ALA A 803 -10.78 18.70 1.19
C ALA A 803 -11.31 18.92 2.63
N LEU A 804 -11.44 20.20 3.03
CA LEU A 804 -12.32 20.75 4.07
C LEU A 804 -11.91 20.63 5.56
N LEU A 805 -11.11 21.59 6.04
CA LEU A 805 -11.01 21.98 7.44
C LEU A 805 -11.90 23.22 7.71
N ARG A 806 -13.01 23.05 8.43
CA ARG A 806 -13.59 24.15 9.24
C ARG A 806 -13.56 23.70 10.70
N ARG A 807 -12.73 24.37 11.52
CA ARG A 807 -12.75 24.28 12.98
C ARG A 807 -13.93 25.07 13.51
N ASP A 808 -14.80 24.45 14.30
CA ASP A 808 -15.65 25.20 15.22
C ASP A 808 -14.89 25.34 16.56
N ALA A 809 -14.51 26.57 16.89
CA ALA A 809 -13.58 26.88 17.98
C ALA A 809 -14.22 26.84 19.38
N ALA A 810 -15.53 26.54 19.48
CA ALA A 810 -16.26 26.70 20.74
C ALA A 810 -16.33 25.45 21.63
N HIS A 811 -16.15 24.23 21.10
CA HIS A 811 -16.50 23.00 21.84
C HIS A 811 -15.47 21.86 21.80
N GLY A 812 -14.27 22.07 21.25
CA GLY A 812 -13.19 21.07 21.30
C GLY A 812 -13.40 19.78 20.48
N LEU A 813 -14.56 19.59 19.84
CA LEU A 813 -14.86 18.47 18.95
C LEU A 813 -14.32 18.72 17.52
N ARG A 814 -13.77 17.68 16.89
CA ARG A 814 -13.34 17.70 15.47
C ARG A 814 -14.39 17.03 14.58
N THR A 815 -15.23 17.81 13.96
CA THR A 815 -16.16 17.37 12.90
C THR A 815 -15.48 17.53 11.53
N ARG A 816 -15.41 16.48 10.71
CA ARG A 816 -14.72 16.50 9.40
C ARG A 816 -15.62 15.92 8.31
N LEU A 817 -16.07 16.76 7.37
CA LEU A 817 -16.73 16.31 6.15
C LEU A 817 -15.64 15.88 5.15
N LEU A 818 -15.53 14.58 4.86
CA LEU A 818 -14.45 14.04 4.03
C LEU A 818 -14.71 14.19 2.53
N GLY A 819 -15.96 14.37 2.11
CA GLY A 819 -16.29 14.66 0.70
C GLY A 819 -17.77 14.91 0.46
N ARG A 820 -18.07 15.80 -0.51
CA ARG A 820 -19.40 15.94 -1.16
C ARG A 820 -19.28 15.44 -2.59
N ASN A 821 -20.33 14.81 -3.10
CA ASN A 821 -20.39 14.30 -4.48
C ASN A 821 -19.27 13.30 -4.84
N VAL A 822 -19.05 12.29 -4.00
CA VAL A 822 -18.13 11.19 -4.35
C VAL A 822 -18.76 10.38 -5.49
N THR A 823 -18.10 10.35 -6.65
CA THR A 823 -18.57 9.62 -7.84
C THR A 823 -18.05 8.19 -7.79
N VAL A 824 -18.96 7.22 -7.69
CA VAL A 824 -18.64 5.80 -7.85
C VAL A 824 -19.02 5.40 -9.27
N ALA A 825 -18.05 4.97 -10.09
CA ALA A 825 -18.31 4.49 -11.44
C ALA A 825 -18.04 2.99 -11.49
N ALA A 826 -19.07 2.17 -11.76
CA ALA A 826 -18.93 0.75 -12.07
C ALA A 826 -18.79 0.54 -13.60
N PRO A 827 -18.15 -0.54 -14.09
CA PRO A 827 -18.09 -0.82 -15.51
C PRO A 827 -19.47 -1.24 -16.04
N GLY A 828 -20.07 -0.43 -16.92
CA GLY A 828 -21.20 -0.83 -17.77
C GLY A 828 -22.59 -0.27 -17.45
N GLU A 829 -22.76 0.57 -16.42
CA GLU A 829 -24.06 1.22 -16.12
C GLU A 829 -23.97 2.76 -16.10
N PRO A 830 -25.06 3.48 -16.40
CA PRO A 830 -25.07 4.94 -16.34
C PRO A 830 -25.21 5.43 -14.88
N VAL A 831 -24.17 6.11 -14.38
CA VAL A 831 -24.11 6.84 -13.10
C VAL A 831 -25.04 8.07 -13.20
N PRO A 832 -25.91 8.41 -12.20
CA PRO A 832 -25.41 8.99 -10.94
C PRO A 832 -26.23 8.78 -9.66
N ALA A 833 -25.53 8.43 -8.57
CA ALA A 833 -25.88 8.90 -7.23
C ALA A 833 -24.62 9.43 -6.54
N SER A 834 -24.61 10.74 -6.31
CA SER A 834 -23.59 11.44 -5.52
C SER A 834 -23.79 11.16 -4.04
N ILE A 835 -22.84 10.46 -3.41
CA ILE A 835 -22.89 10.14 -1.97
C ILE A 835 -22.07 11.17 -1.19
N ASP A 836 -22.64 11.68 -0.09
CA ASP A 836 -21.94 12.54 0.87
C ASP A 836 -21.32 11.70 2.01
N LEU A 837 -20.04 11.92 2.34
CA LEU A 837 -19.31 11.20 3.40
C LEU A 837 -18.90 12.16 4.55
N LEU A 838 -19.46 11.93 5.75
CA LEU A 838 -19.20 12.72 6.95
C LEU A 838 -18.56 11.87 8.06
N VAL A 839 -17.47 12.35 8.66
CA VAL A 839 -16.80 11.69 9.79
C VAL A 839 -16.74 12.63 11.01
N CYS A 840 -17.32 12.21 12.12
CA CYS A 840 -17.20 12.92 13.40
C CYS A 840 -16.29 12.15 14.34
N ASN A 841 -15.20 12.78 14.79
CA ASN A 841 -14.23 12.16 15.70
C ASN A 841 -14.32 12.80 17.10
N ALA A 842 -14.67 12.00 18.10
CA ALA A 842 -14.72 12.40 19.52
C ALA A 842 -13.52 11.91 20.35
N ALA A 843 -12.52 11.26 19.73
CA ALA A 843 -11.48 10.48 20.42
C ALA A 843 -10.44 11.28 21.22
N ASP A 844 -10.43 12.61 21.16
CA ASP A 844 -9.40 13.44 21.81
C ASP A 844 -9.75 13.91 23.26
N TYR A 845 -10.86 13.50 23.87
CA TYR A 845 -11.30 14.06 25.17
C TYR A 845 -11.19 13.11 26.39
N ARG A 846 -10.51 13.58 27.44
CA ARG A 846 -10.24 12.88 28.72
C ARG A 846 -11.03 13.48 29.92
N GLY A 847 -12.36 13.67 29.79
CA GLY A 847 -13.24 14.25 30.82
C GLY A 847 -14.14 13.24 31.57
N ASP A 848 -14.89 13.70 32.58
CA ASP A 848 -15.77 12.87 33.42
C ASP A 848 -17.07 12.40 32.71
N ALA A 849 -17.99 11.76 33.45
CA ALA A 849 -19.25 11.24 32.89
C ALA A 849 -20.22 12.33 32.42
N ASP A 850 -20.24 13.51 33.06
CA ASP A 850 -21.11 14.63 32.68
C ASP A 850 -20.56 15.35 31.44
N ASP A 851 -19.24 15.38 31.28
CA ASP A 851 -18.59 15.89 30.06
C ASP A 851 -18.84 15.00 28.83
N ARG A 852 -18.91 13.66 29.01
CA ARG A 852 -19.29 12.74 27.94
C ARG A 852 -20.72 12.95 27.45
N ALA A 853 -21.66 13.22 28.37
CA ALA A 853 -23.04 13.54 28.02
C ALA A 853 -23.15 14.88 27.25
N ARG A 854 -22.38 15.90 27.65
CA ARG A 854 -22.29 17.18 26.92
C ARG A 854 -21.70 17.02 25.51
N CYS A 855 -20.64 16.23 25.36
CA CYS A 855 -20.04 15.94 24.04
C CYS A 855 -20.99 15.17 23.12
N ARG A 856 -21.72 14.19 23.67
CA ARG A 856 -22.77 13.45 22.94
C ARG A 856 -23.85 14.39 22.41
N GLN A 857 -24.33 15.32 23.24
CA GLN A 857 -25.32 16.31 22.83
C GLN A 857 -24.78 17.26 21.75
N ALA A 858 -23.54 17.75 21.88
CA ALA A 858 -22.92 18.62 20.89
C ALA A 858 -22.72 17.94 19.52
N ALA A 859 -22.39 16.64 19.50
CA ALA A 859 -22.29 15.86 18.27
C ALA A 859 -23.67 15.65 17.59
N LEU A 860 -24.72 15.43 18.38
CA LEU A 860 -26.10 15.35 17.89
C LEU A 860 -26.61 16.69 17.35
N ASP A 861 -26.27 17.79 18.01
CA ASP A 861 -26.64 19.14 17.57
C ASP A 861 -25.91 19.54 16.28
N ALA A 862 -24.61 19.19 16.16
CA ALA A 862 -23.84 19.37 14.93
C ALA A 862 -24.38 18.52 13.77
N PHE A 863 -24.82 17.29 14.04
CA PHE A 863 -25.48 16.44 13.05
C PHE A 863 -26.82 17.02 12.61
N ALA A 864 -27.68 17.42 13.54
CA ALA A 864 -28.98 18.03 13.25
C ALA A 864 -28.87 19.34 12.44
N ALA A 865 -27.77 20.09 12.59
CA ALA A 865 -27.49 21.28 11.81
C ALA A 865 -27.10 21.00 10.34
N ILE A 866 -26.56 19.80 10.07
CA ILE A 866 -26.03 19.41 8.75
C ILE A 866 -26.98 18.43 8.03
N GLU A 867 -27.80 17.67 8.76
CA GLU A 867 -28.80 16.71 8.27
C GLU A 867 -29.69 17.27 7.12
N PRO A 868 -30.18 18.53 7.16
CA PRO A 868 -30.98 19.08 6.08
C PRO A 868 -30.20 19.30 4.77
N GLN A 869 -28.87 19.28 4.82
CA GLN A 869 -27.96 19.56 3.71
C GLN A 869 -27.37 18.29 3.06
N LEU A 870 -27.65 17.11 3.62
CA LEU A 870 -27.15 15.83 3.11
C LEU A 870 -28.08 15.28 2.02
N SER A 871 -27.50 14.65 0.99
CA SER A 871 -28.25 13.95 -0.06
C SER A 871 -29.09 12.79 0.50
N ALA A 872 -29.97 12.20 -0.33
CA ALA A 872 -30.81 11.07 0.10
C ALA A 872 -30.02 9.78 0.41
N GLU A 873 -28.77 9.72 -0.05
CA GLU A 873 -27.84 8.61 0.10
C GLU A 873 -26.53 9.18 0.67
N ALA A 874 -26.41 9.15 2.00
CA ALA A 874 -25.26 9.69 2.72
C ALA A 874 -24.69 8.64 3.68
N VAL A 875 -23.37 8.57 3.75
CA VAL A 875 -22.65 7.68 4.67
C VAL A 875 -22.08 8.52 5.80
N VAL A 876 -22.46 8.20 7.04
CA VAL A 876 -22.06 8.95 8.23
C VAL A 876 -21.32 8.02 9.17
N VAL A 877 -20.07 8.35 9.47
CA VAL A 877 -19.22 7.59 10.38
C VAL A 877 -19.05 8.39 11.67
N LEU A 878 -19.50 7.81 12.79
CA LEU A 878 -19.36 8.39 14.11
C LEU A 878 -18.36 7.55 14.91
N ASP A 879 -17.22 8.14 15.27
CA ASP A 879 -16.20 7.47 16.07
C ASP A 879 -16.19 8.01 17.51
N GLY A 880 -16.30 7.11 18.50
CA GLY A 880 -16.20 7.41 19.93
C GLY A 880 -17.50 7.79 20.67
N ILE A 881 -18.70 7.56 20.13
CA ILE A 881 -19.99 7.85 20.81
C ILE A 881 -20.78 6.57 21.06
N GLU A 882 -21.02 6.23 22.33
CA GLU A 882 -21.89 5.11 22.72
C GLU A 882 -23.38 5.55 22.78
N ASP A 883 -24.27 4.69 22.26
CA ASP A 883 -25.74 4.82 22.19
C ASP A 883 -26.30 6.09 21.52
N ILE A 884 -26.78 5.95 20.27
CA ILE A 884 -27.68 6.94 19.64
C ILE A 884 -28.95 6.19 19.20
N TRP A 885 -30.11 6.69 19.64
CA TRP A 885 -31.42 6.17 19.26
C TRP A 885 -32.09 7.22 18.36
N PHE A 886 -32.12 6.96 17.04
CA PHE A 886 -32.83 7.82 16.11
C PHE A 886 -34.31 7.45 16.12
N GLY A 887 -35.17 8.38 16.54
CA GLY A 887 -36.62 8.20 16.56
C GLY A 887 -37.20 7.94 15.17
N GLY A 888 -37.31 6.68 14.77
CA GLY A 888 -38.38 6.17 13.93
C GLY A 888 -38.31 6.29 12.40
N LYS A 889 -37.14 6.54 11.76
CA LYS A 889 -37.08 6.69 10.28
C LYS A 889 -35.99 5.93 9.51
N PHE A 890 -35.17 5.07 10.13
CA PHE A 890 -34.05 4.42 9.44
C PHE A 890 -33.92 2.92 9.75
N GLN A 891 -33.47 2.11 8.78
CA GLN A 891 -33.11 0.69 8.95
C GLN A 891 -31.60 0.49 9.08
N LEU A 892 -31.20 -0.49 9.90
CA LEU A 892 -29.83 -0.74 10.41
C LEU A 892 -29.18 -1.95 9.67
N LEU A 893 -27.99 -1.79 9.09
CA LEU A 893 -27.13 -2.89 8.63
C LEU A 893 -25.72 -2.72 9.23
N VAL A 894 -25.14 -3.76 9.82
CA VAL A 894 -23.95 -3.70 10.70
C VAL A 894 -22.80 -4.55 10.15
N THR A 895 -21.60 -3.97 10.01
CA THR A 895 -20.33 -4.70 9.86
C THR A 895 -19.23 -4.03 10.71
N HIS A 896 -18.38 -4.84 11.36
CA HIS A 896 -17.51 -4.45 12.48
C HIS A 896 -16.03 -4.25 12.06
N LEU A 897 -15.43 -3.12 12.47
CA LEU A 897 -13.97 -2.90 12.53
C LEU A 897 -13.65 -2.32 13.93
N ARG A 898 -12.61 -2.81 14.62
CA ARG A 898 -12.12 -2.20 15.88
C ARG A 898 -10.59 -2.15 15.95
N THR A 899 -10.10 -0.97 16.33
CA THR A 899 -8.79 -0.61 16.88
C THR A 899 -8.79 -0.77 18.43
N ARG A 900 -7.61 -0.75 19.05
CA ARG A 900 -7.22 -1.47 20.30
C ARG A 900 -7.90 -1.09 21.64
N GLY A 901 -8.12 -2.14 22.47
CA GLY A 901 -7.42 -2.30 23.76
C GLY A 901 -7.95 -1.64 25.04
N TYR A 902 -9.17 -1.95 25.49
CA TYR A 902 -9.55 -2.10 26.91
C TYR A 902 -10.87 -2.87 27.01
N ALA A 903 -10.97 -3.75 28.01
CA ALA A 903 -12.12 -4.61 28.23
C ALA A 903 -13.31 -3.83 28.82
N ALA A 904 -14.26 -3.42 27.99
CA ALA A 904 -15.64 -3.21 28.39
C ALA A 904 -16.58 -3.23 27.17
N ARG A 905 -17.57 -4.12 27.27
CA ARG A 905 -18.90 -4.22 26.62
C ARG A 905 -19.08 -3.69 25.19
N ASN A 906 -19.49 -4.62 24.34
CA ASN A 906 -20.35 -4.51 23.16
C ASN A 906 -21.08 -3.17 22.97
N SER A 907 -20.47 -2.23 22.23
CA SER A 907 -21.17 -1.33 21.30
C SER A 907 -20.17 -0.48 20.53
N GLY A 908 -20.21 -0.57 19.20
CA GLY A 908 -19.43 0.25 18.28
C GLY A 908 -19.91 -0.11 16.88
N ARG A 909 -20.99 0.57 16.46
CA ARG A 909 -21.78 0.31 15.26
C ARG A 909 -21.34 1.26 14.15
N MET A 910 -21.00 0.73 12.99
CA MET A 910 -21.06 1.50 11.75
C MET A 910 -22.55 1.58 11.36
N ILE A 911 -23.06 2.78 11.09
CA ILE A 911 -24.47 2.98 10.72
C ILE A 911 -24.52 3.58 9.32
N ALA A 912 -24.93 2.77 8.34
CA ALA A 912 -25.29 3.27 7.01
C ALA A 912 -26.76 3.70 7.03
N PHE A 913 -27.06 4.90 6.54
CA PHE A 913 -28.42 5.41 6.40
C PHE A 913 -28.77 5.55 4.92
N SER A 914 -29.92 5.03 4.52
CA SER A 914 -30.54 5.32 3.22
C SER A 914 -31.93 5.92 3.45
N LYS A 915 -32.31 6.98 2.73
CA LYS A 915 -33.69 7.51 2.75
C LYS A 915 -34.68 6.64 1.96
N THR A 916 -34.21 5.61 1.27
CA THR A 916 -35.04 4.78 0.38
C THR A 916 -35.03 3.33 0.87
N PRO A 917 -36.18 2.64 0.94
CA PRO A 917 -36.20 1.22 1.29
C PRO A 917 -35.41 0.42 0.26
N LEU A 918 -34.29 -0.20 0.67
CA LEU A 918 -33.58 -1.17 -0.16
C LEU A 918 -34.50 -2.38 -0.36
N LYS A 919 -34.97 -2.58 -1.60
CA LYS A 919 -35.68 -3.80 -1.98
C LYS A 919 -34.67 -4.94 -1.98
N THR A 920 -34.97 -5.94 -1.15
CA THR A 920 -34.26 -7.22 -1.07
C THR A 920 -34.26 -7.97 -2.40
N ASN A 921 -33.08 -8.32 -2.89
CA ASN A 921 -32.78 -9.63 -3.47
C ASN A 921 -31.28 -9.88 -3.43
#